data_AF-A0A8H5P0Z6-F1
#
_entry.id   AF-A0A8H5P0Z6-F1
#
_cell.length_a   1.000
_cell.length_b   1.000
_cell.length_c   1.000
_cell.angle_alpha   90.00
_cell.angle_beta   90.00
_cell.angle_gamma   90.00
#
_symmetry.space_group_name_H-M   'P 1'
#
loop_
_entity.id
_entity.type
_entity.pdbx_description
1 polymer ?
#
loop_
_entity_poly.entity_id
_entity_poly.type
_entity_poly.pdbx_seq_one_letter_code
_entity_poly.pdbx_strand_id
1 'polypeptide(L)'
;MASNLYPHRGFMLDTGRKFFPVKAILHLLTLLHQYNFNVFHWHIYDAESFPLLWPGGEGLTNASVKYSQTHTFYTPTDIQNIVSYAENLGIMVYPETDMPGHSDIWGIWKKNLVVGKASLTKPDAQLDIRPNNKAVYDNITSLVSTVDGYFGSPYHHFGGDEVAYMWNTKDDNKLFNTFLNWLKTLTPKKSVILWDDPLTDSEKSITLAKDWIIQTWHKGTTQKILKKGHRVIVSESDTFYIGNADADKISKFVFPKDSKVMGFEIAWFTSQDDSPSDLDQDWILDPLKAASKIRRKHELEQFGAKRWAPEVSQFPVIIIDGALINRIANAVIRKLVQSSDYGFIVGRRRTDSPQQQIFSPKQPSTSLRATLHWQTQQSSFGYIKNHAHYCRPTLTPIATETTIATSDSSKTTAIDSITTTTSEAESKTKAESSTTTQTGTTTATSELESTTASSVSSQPTTTGDVTTTSEAESTTKADTTTTAVAAPTFTTLAGSAPLTGDILQADGYQGSYPLFNPSANPLDPPYSPRTWVIEPSTGHIKDTASGHYLCAYYLFVQQNGGAASISTCEDVRNPGPNSMYGYLSCQIVNGQLSCTAPKTVCTYDGDYTCVTSPGQENAYNQIVAMNSETSDASIAIYKTTPNNWTPMVLNVQEV
;
A
#
# COMPACT_ATOMS: atom_id res chain seq x y z
N MET A 1 3.48 26.30 19.44
CA MET A 1 3.82 25.99 20.84
C MET A 1 4.46 24.61 20.88
N ALA A 2 5.26 24.27 21.90
CA ALA A 2 5.72 22.89 22.05
C ALA A 2 4.52 22.00 22.43
N SER A 3 4.35 20.86 21.75
CA SER A 3 3.28 19.91 22.06
C SER A 3 3.67 19.03 23.25
N ASN A 4 2.73 18.80 24.16
CA ASN A 4 2.86 17.82 25.23
C ASN A 4 2.61 16.37 24.76
N LEU A 5 2.43 16.13 23.46
CA LEU A 5 2.53 14.79 22.86
C LEU A 5 3.99 14.33 22.78
N TYR A 6 4.21 13.01 22.76
CA TYR A 6 5.47 12.43 22.26
C TYR A 6 5.55 12.53 20.73
N PRO A 7 6.74 12.71 20.13
CA PRO A 7 6.90 12.73 18.67
C PRO A 7 6.63 11.36 18.04
N HIS A 8 6.95 10.26 18.74
CA HIS A 8 6.61 8.90 18.34
C HIS A 8 5.34 8.47 19.08
N ARG A 9 4.28 8.20 18.34
CA ARG A 9 3.02 7.60 18.84
C ARG A 9 2.65 6.55 17.81
N GLY A 10 3.23 5.37 17.99
CA GLY A 10 3.28 4.33 16.96
C GLY A 10 2.31 3.20 17.20
N PHE A 11 1.98 2.53 16.11
CA PHE A 11 1.42 1.20 16.12
C PHE A 11 2.22 0.33 15.16
N MET A 12 2.66 -0.83 15.65
CA MET A 12 3.33 -1.87 14.88
C MET A 12 2.30 -2.95 14.52
N LEU A 13 2.19 -3.27 13.23
CA LEU A 13 1.43 -4.42 12.75
C LEU A 13 2.39 -5.43 12.11
N ASP A 14 2.32 -6.65 12.61
CA ASP A 14 2.92 -7.83 12.03
C ASP A 14 2.03 -8.39 10.92
N THR A 15 2.54 -8.34 9.69
CA THR A 15 1.95 -9.03 8.54
C THR A 15 2.68 -10.30 8.13
N GLY A 16 3.77 -10.65 8.84
CA GLY A 16 4.62 -11.81 8.59
C GLY A 16 4.03 -13.12 9.12
N ARG A 17 3.43 -13.12 10.33
CA ARG A 17 2.64 -14.26 10.82
C ARG A 17 1.22 -14.28 10.27
N LYS A 18 0.61 -13.15 9.93
CA LYS A 18 -0.74 -13.12 9.37
C LYS A 18 -0.90 -12.03 8.31
N PHE A 19 -1.26 -12.40 7.09
CA PHE A 19 -1.50 -11.42 6.03
C PHE A 19 -2.73 -10.54 6.33
N PHE A 20 -2.54 -9.22 6.33
CA PHE A 20 -3.64 -8.24 6.38
C PHE A 20 -3.83 -7.62 4.99
N PRO A 21 -4.98 -7.80 4.32
CA PRO A 21 -5.24 -7.17 3.03
C PRO A 21 -5.14 -5.64 3.08
N VAL A 22 -4.77 -5.02 1.97
CA VAL A 22 -4.57 -3.55 1.86
C VAL A 22 -5.73 -2.75 2.48
N LYS A 23 -6.98 -3.13 2.18
CA LYS A 23 -8.21 -2.49 2.71
C LYS A 23 -8.23 -2.45 4.26
N ALA A 24 -7.69 -3.47 4.93
CA ALA A 24 -7.58 -3.51 6.39
C ALA A 24 -6.44 -2.64 6.92
N ILE A 25 -5.30 -2.55 6.22
CA ILE A 25 -4.20 -1.65 6.60
C ILE A 25 -4.64 -0.18 6.44
N LEU A 26 -5.40 0.17 5.39
CA LEU A 26 -6.00 1.50 5.23
C LEU A 26 -7.03 1.81 6.33
N HIS A 27 -7.81 0.82 6.77
CA HIS A 27 -8.71 0.95 7.92
C HIS A 27 -7.95 1.18 9.23
N LEU A 28 -6.91 0.39 9.51
CA LEU A 28 -6.00 0.61 10.65
C LEU A 28 -5.43 2.03 10.63
N LEU A 29 -4.89 2.51 9.50
CA LEU A 29 -4.38 3.88 9.37
C LEU A 29 -5.45 4.94 9.69
N THR A 30 -6.70 4.69 9.31
CA THR A 30 -7.84 5.55 9.65
C THR A 30 -8.11 5.58 11.16
N LEU A 31 -8.11 4.42 11.83
CA LEU A 31 -8.26 4.31 13.29
C LEU A 31 -7.08 5.00 14.01
N LEU A 32 -5.85 4.80 13.55
CA LEU A 32 -4.65 5.44 14.10
C LEU A 32 -4.73 6.96 14.00
N HIS A 33 -5.21 7.51 12.88
CA HIS A 33 -5.46 8.95 12.74
C HIS A 33 -6.51 9.45 13.74
N GLN A 34 -7.65 8.76 13.86
CA GLN A 34 -8.72 9.11 14.80
C GLN A 34 -8.22 9.15 16.26
N TYR A 35 -7.33 8.22 16.64
CA TYR A 35 -6.71 8.16 17.96
C TYR A 35 -5.40 8.96 18.08
N ASN A 36 -5.09 9.84 17.12
CA ASN A 36 -3.96 10.77 17.13
C ASN A 36 -2.58 10.06 17.24
N PHE A 37 -2.46 8.86 16.70
CA PHE A 37 -1.16 8.25 16.36
C PHE A 37 -0.56 8.99 15.15
N ASN A 38 0.74 8.83 14.90
CA ASN A 38 1.43 9.46 13.76
C ASN A 38 2.58 8.62 13.20
N VAL A 39 2.70 7.36 13.63
CA VAL A 39 3.68 6.41 13.15
C VAL A 39 2.97 5.09 12.91
N PHE A 40 3.20 4.49 11.73
CA PHE A 40 2.86 3.12 11.44
C PHE A 40 4.16 2.36 11.20
N HIS A 41 4.49 1.46 12.10
CA HIS A 41 5.60 0.53 11.94
C HIS A 41 5.04 -0.72 11.27
N TRP A 42 5.56 -1.06 10.10
CA TRP A 42 5.10 -2.22 9.36
C TRP A 42 6.13 -3.33 9.47
N HIS A 43 5.81 -4.35 10.27
CA HIS A 43 6.58 -5.58 10.36
C HIS A 43 6.13 -6.50 9.23
N ILE A 44 6.83 -6.41 8.09
CA ILE A 44 6.31 -6.89 6.80
C ILE A 44 6.37 -8.43 6.69
N TYR A 45 7.46 -9.04 7.17
CA TYR A 45 7.74 -10.48 7.09
C TYR A 45 8.32 -11.00 8.41
N ASP A 46 8.24 -12.32 8.62
CA ASP A 46 8.92 -13.03 9.72
C ASP A 46 9.36 -14.44 9.26
N ALA A 47 9.69 -15.33 10.20
CA ALA A 47 10.08 -16.72 9.98
C ALA A 47 9.01 -17.51 9.23
N GLU A 48 7.72 -17.27 9.48
CA GLU A 48 6.61 -18.03 8.94
C GLU A 48 6.24 -17.65 7.50
N SER A 49 6.36 -16.37 7.09
CA SER A 49 6.05 -15.93 5.73
C SER A 49 6.73 -14.62 5.32
N PHE A 50 6.89 -14.45 4.01
CA PHE A 50 7.47 -13.27 3.35
C PHE A 50 6.47 -12.71 2.30
N PRO A 51 5.49 -11.90 2.72
CA PRO A 51 4.42 -11.39 1.86
C PRO A 51 4.82 -10.10 1.13
N LEU A 52 6.05 -10.00 0.63
CA LEU A 52 6.56 -8.81 -0.07
C LEU A 52 7.02 -9.20 -1.47
N LEU A 53 6.61 -8.45 -2.51
CA LEU A 53 7.04 -8.72 -3.88
C LEU A 53 8.53 -8.36 -4.10
N TRP A 54 9.43 -9.29 -3.79
CA TRP A 54 10.88 -9.12 -3.94
C TRP A 54 11.60 -10.42 -4.38
N PRO A 55 12.54 -10.34 -5.35
CA PRO A 55 12.60 -9.37 -6.45
C PRO A 55 11.68 -9.82 -7.60
N GLY A 56 10.69 -9.01 -7.98
CA GLY A 56 9.82 -9.30 -9.12
C GLY A 56 8.97 -10.59 -9.02
N GLY A 57 8.84 -11.17 -7.84
CA GLY A 57 8.14 -12.44 -7.59
C GLY A 57 9.06 -13.66 -7.56
N GLU A 58 10.29 -13.54 -8.06
CA GLU A 58 11.23 -14.66 -8.06
C GLU A 58 11.67 -15.06 -6.66
N GLY A 59 11.93 -16.36 -6.48
CA GLY A 59 12.63 -16.84 -5.29
C GLY A 59 11.82 -16.77 -3.99
N LEU A 60 12.15 -15.82 -3.10
CA LEU A 60 11.63 -15.80 -1.73
C LEU A 60 10.13 -15.52 -1.68
N THR A 61 9.64 -14.61 -2.54
CA THR A 61 8.19 -14.34 -2.69
C THR A 61 7.44 -15.63 -3.04
N ASN A 62 7.85 -16.31 -4.12
CA ASN A 62 7.24 -17.57 -4.54
C ASN A 62 7.43 -18.72 -3.52
N ALA A 63 8.50 -18.72 -2.74
CA ALA A 63 8.68 -19.67 -1.64
C ALA A 63 7.66 -19.41 -0.51
N SER A 64 7.40 -18.15 -0.15
CA SER A 64 6.34 -17.78 0.79
C SER A 64 4.97 -18.20 0.28
N VAL A 65 4.60 -17.76 -0.92
CA VAL A 65 3.29 -18.06 -1.53
C VAL A 65 3.02 -19.56 -1.58
N LYS A 66 4.05 -20.37 -1.87
CA LYS A 66 3.91 -21.82 -2.05
C LYS A 66 3.95 -22.65 -0.76
N TYR A 67 4.71 -22.22 0.25
CA TYR A 67 5.01 -23.07 1.42
C TYR A 67 4.52 -22.51 2.76
N SER A 68 4.28 -21.20 2.86
CA SER A 68 3.68 -20.60 4.05
C SER A 68 2.15 -20.68 4.01
N GLN A 69 1.53 -20.28 5.11
CA GLN A 69 0.10 -19.95 5.23
C GLN A 69 -0.35 -18.74 4.38
N THR A 70 0.59 -17.94 3.88
CA THR A 70 0.33 -16.66 3.21
C THR A 70 0.57 -16.80 1.72
N HIS A 71 -0.50 -17.15 1.00
CA HIS A 71 -0.51 -17.42 -0.44
C HIS A 71 -0.59 -16.16 -1.32
N THR A 72 -0.12 -15.01 -0.81
CA THR A 72 -0.20 -13.69 -1.47
C THR A 72 0.87 -12.74 -0.94
N PHE A 73 1.00 -11.54 -1.51
CA PHE A 73 2.02 -10.55 -1.17
C PHE A 73 1.56 -9.12 -1.48
N TYR A 74 2.19 -8.14 -0.82
CA TYR A 74 2.08 -6.73 -1.17
C TYR A 74 2.95 -6.41 -2.39
N THR A 75 2.33 -5.84 -3.42
CA THR A 75 3.03 -5.28 -4.58
C THR A 75 3.63 -3.89 -4.25
N PRO A 76 4.55 -3.37 -5.07
CA PRO A 76 5.03 -1.99 -4.94
C PRO A 76 3.89 -0.96 -5.00
N THR A 77 2.83 -1.25 -5.76
CA THR A 77 1.63 -0.40 -5.86
C THR A 77 0.85 -0.40 -4.55
N ASP A 78 0.67 -1.55 -3.90
CA ASP A 78 0.00 -1.65 -2.60
C ASP A 78 0.74 -0.87 -1.52
N ILE A 79 2.07 -0.99 -1.48
CA ILE A 79 2.91 -0.27 -0.54
C ILE A 79 2.85 1.23 -0.80
N GLN A 80 2.93 1.67 -2.07
CA GLN A 80 2.77 3.09 -2.42
C GLN A 80 1.38 3.64 -2.06
N ASN A 81 0.32 2.85 -2.24
CA ASN A 81 -1.03 3.22 -1.83
C ASN A 81 -1.12 3.41 -0.30
N ILE A 82 -0.60 2.45 0.48
CA ILE A 82 -0.58 2.48 1.95
C ILE A 82 0.25 3.66 2.47
N VAL A 83 1.46 3.88 1.93
CA VAL A 83 2.33 5.00 2.31
C VAL A 83 1.66 6.34 1.97
N SER A 84 1.13 6.51 0.76
CA SER A 84 0.48 7.76 0.35
C SER A 84 -0.78 8.06 1.18
N TYR A 85 -1.55 7.02 1.54
CA TYR A 85 -2.73 7.17 2.40
C TYR A 85 -2.35 7.56 3.83
N ALA A 86 -1.32 6.93 4.40
CA ALA A 86 -0.76 7.29 5.69
C ALA A 86 -0.26 8.73 5.72
N GLU A 87 0.51 9.16 4.70
CA GLU A 87 1.04 10.52 4.60
C GLU A 87 -0.08 11.58 4.54
N ASN A 88 -1.16 11.32 3.79
CA ASN A 88 -2.37 12.18 3.77
C ASN A 88 -3.07 12.28 5.14
N LEU A 89 -2.95 11.24 5.98
CA LEU A 89 -3.42 11.24 7.37
C LEU A 89 -2.41 11.81 8.37
N GLY A 90 -1.22 12.24 7.93
CA GLY A 90 -0.14 12.71 8.81
C GLY A 90 0.57 11.59 9.59
N ILE A 91 0.45 10.35 9.11
CA ILE A 91 1.09 9.15 9.66
C ILE A 91 2.34 8.82 8.83
N MET A 92 3.48 8.71 9.48
CA MET A 92 4.73 8.29 8.86
C MET A 92 4.84 6.76 8.91
N VAL A 93 5.02 6.12 7.75
CA VAL A 93 5.23 4.65 7.67
C VAL A 93 6.72 4.33 7.63
N TYR A 94 7.22 3.38 8.44
CA TYR A 94 8.53 2.77 8.21
C TYR A 94 8.46 1.23 8.24
N PRO A 95 9.34 0.57 7.48
CA PRO A 95 9.39 -0.89 7.42
C PRO A 95 10.28 -1.46 8.53
N GLU A 96 9.96 -2.69 8.89
CA GLU A 96 10.93 -3.64 9.43
C GLU A 96 11.45 -4.55 8.30
N THR A 97 12.76 -4.78 8.31
CA THR A 97 13.34 -5.99 7.70
C THR A 97 14.14 -6.69 8.80
N ASP A 98 13.47 -7.58 9.54
CA ASP A 98 14.09 -8.25 10.68
C ASP A 98 15.20 -9.21 10.20
N MET A 99 16.35 -9.11 10.85
CA MET A 99 17.52 -9.95 10.64
C MET A 99 18.55 -9.81 11.78
N PRO A 100 19.29 -10.87 12.12
CA PRO A 100 19.37 -12.15 11.42
C PRO A 100 18.38 -13.21 11.92
N GLY A 101 17.61 -12.93 12.98
CA GLY A 101 16.55 -13.81 13.48
C GLY A 101 15.41 -13.98 12.47
N HIS A 102 14.31 -14.62 12.91
CA HIS A 102 13.02 -14.55 12.21
C HIS A 102 13.08 -14.86 10.70
N SER A 103 13.83 -15.92 10.34
CA SER A 103 14.27 -16.16 8.96
C SER A 103 14.10 -17.59 8.46
N ASP A 104 13.28 -18.42 9.09
CA ASP A 104 13.02 -19.80 8.63
C ASP A 104 12.54 -19.85 7.15
N ILE A 105 11.70 -18.91 6.71
CA ILE A 105 11.25 -18.81 5.31
C ILE A 105 12.41 -18.62 4.30
N TRP A 106 13.51 -17.96 4.70
CA TRP A 106 14.72 -17.87 3.89
C TRP A 106 15.40 -19.24 3.73
N GLY A 107 15.34 -20.08 4.76
CA GLY A 107 15.82 -21.45 4.72
C GLY A 107 14.93 -22.40 3.90
N ILE A 108 13.62 -22.17 3.89
CA ILE A 108 12.67 -22.85 2.99
C ILE A 108 12.93 -22.46 1.52
N TRP A 109 13.21 -21.18 1.24
CA TRP A 109 13.63 -20.74 -0.09
C TRP A 109 14.97 -21.34 -0.52
N LYS A 110 16.01 -21.16 0.30
CA LYS A 110 17.39 -21.54 0.04
C LYS A 110 18.09 -21.92 1.34
N LYS A 111 18.14 -23.22 1.63
CA LYS A 111 18.78 -23.80 2.83
C LYS A 111 20.19 -23.27 3.13
N ASN A 112 20.96 -22.85 2.11
CA ASN A 112 22.30 -22.30 2.30
C ASN A 112 22.35 -20.83 2.77
N LEU A 113 21.21 -20.17 2.97
CA LEU A 113 21.14 -18.79 3.51
C LEU A 113 20.98 -18.74 5.03
N VAL A 114 20.76 -19.88 5.69
CA VAL A 114 20.49 -19.96 7.13
C VAL A 114 21.41 -20.94 7.85
N VAL A 115 21.56 -20.74 9.15
CA VAL A 115 21.94 -21.77 10.12
C VAL A 115 20.70 -22.24 10.88
N GLY A 116 20.76 -23.41 11.51
CA GLY A 116 19.59 -24.05 12.14
C GLY A 116 18.79 -24.93 11.19
N LYS A 117 17.50 -25.17 11.49
CA LYS A 117 16.64 -26.14 10.80
C LYS A 117 15.25 -25.57 10.49
N ALA A 118 15.21 -24.75 9.44
CA ALA A 118 14.04 -24.06 8.91
C ALA A 118 12.70 -24.83 9.02
N SER A 119 11.74 -24.28 9.75
CA SER A 119 10.38 -24.80 9.91
C SER A 119 9.35 -23.72 10.22
N LEU A 120 8.44 -23.46 9.27
CA LEU A 120 7.36 -22.46 9.36
C LEU A 120 6.26 -22.76 10.42
N THR A 121 6.44 -23.80 11.23
CA THR A 121 5.54 -24.17 12.34
C THR A 121 6.24 -24.31 13.68
N LYS A 122 7.59 -24.28 13.68
CA LYS A 122 8.48 -24.29 14.85
C LYS A 122 9.80 -23.61 14.46
N PRO A 123 9.84 -22.26 14.37
CA PRO A 123 11.04 -21.54 13.97
C PRO A 123 12.28 -21.97 14.75
N ASP A 124 13.34 -22.31 14.01
CA ASP A 124 14.63 -22.83 14.50
C ASP A 124 15.75 -22.47 13.51
N ALA A 125 15.62 -21.36 12.76
CA ALA A 125 16.62 -20.92 11.80
C ALA A 125 16.78 -19.40 11.68
N GLN A 126 18.00 -18.98 11.43
CA GLN A 126 18.42 -17.58 11.34
C GLN A 126 19.46 -17.40 10.24
N LEU A 127 19.58 -16.20 9.67
CA LEU A 127 20.47 -15.93 8.54
C LEU A 127 21.93 -16.29 8.84
N ASP A 128 22.61 -16.93 7.90
CA ASP A 128 24.02 -17.29 8.01
C ASP A 128 24.92 -16.08 7.72
N ILE A 129 25.03 -15.18 8.69
CA ILE A 129 25.84 -13.96 8.62
C ILE A 129 27.37 -14.22 8.67
N ARG A 130 27.84 -15.46 8.49
CA ARG A 130 29.28 -15.73 8.46
C ARG A 130 29.90 -15.08 7.22
N PRO A 131 31.06 -14.39 7.29
CA PRO A 131 31.53 -13.52 6.20
C PRO A 131 31.85 -14.20 4.86
N ASN A 132 31.94 -15.53 4.84
CA ASN A 132 32.09 -16.32 3.61
C ASN A 132 30.77 -16.57 2.87
N ASN A 133 29.61 -16.36 3.50
CA ASN A 133 28.30 -16.55 2.88
C ASN A 133 27.83 -15.29 2.14
N LYS A 134 28.57 -14.93 1.08
CA LYS A 134 28.30 -13.72 0.27
C LYS A 134 26.83 -13.63 -0.20
N ALA A 135 26.18 -14.77 -0.45
CA ALA A 135 24.80 -14.82 -0.89
C ALA A 135 23.82 -14.21 0.13
N VAL A 136 24.05 -14.37 1.44
CA VAL A 136 23.23 -13.72 2.48
C VAL A 136 23.37 -12.20 2.39
N TYR A 137 24.61 -11.71 2.37
CA TYR A 137 24.93 -10.29 2.26
C TYR A 137 24.38 -9.64 0.97
N ASP A 138 24.49 -10.32 -0.18
CA ASP A 138 23.96 -9.86 -1.47
C ASP A 138 22.44 -9.74 -1.46
N ASN A 139 21.73 -10.76 -0.93
CA ASN A 139 20.27 -10.76 -0.83
C ASN A 139 19.77 -9.66 0.13
N ILE A 140 20.39 -9.53 1.32
CA ILE A 140 20.05 -8.45 2.26
C ILE A 140 20.27 -7.07 1.62
N THR A 141 21.40 -6.87 0.92
CA THR A 141 21.67 -5.59 0.23
C THR A 141 20.59 -5.25 -0.79
N SER A 142 20.14 -6.25 -1.57
CA SER A 142 19.04 -6.08 -2.53
C SER A 142 17.70 -5.81 -1.84
N LEU A 143 17.36 -6.56 -0.78
CA LEU A 143 16.11 -6.42 -0.04
C LEU A 143 16.01 -5.04 0.61
N VAL A 144 17.02 -4.66 1.39
CA VAL A 144 17.07 -3.37 2.09
C VAL A 144 17.02 -2.22 1.07
N SER A 145 17.74 -2.31 -0.05
CA SER A 145 17.68 -1.29 -1.12
C SER A 145 16.32 -1.25 -1.85
N THR A 146 15.62 -2.37 -1.95
CA THR A 146 14.26 -2.42 -2.53
C THR A 146 13.25 -1.78 -1.59
N VAL A 147 13.29 -2.18 -0.32
CA VAL A 147 12.39 -1.70 0.74
C VAL A 147 12.60 -0.20 0.99
N ASP A 148 13.83 0.28 1.13
CA ASP A 148 14.10 1.73 1.26
C ASP A 148 13.68 2.54 0.00
N GLY A 149 13.54 1.88 -1.16
CA GLY A 149 12.97 2.47 -2.36
C GLY A 149 11.45 2.67 -2.32
N TYR A 150 10.74 1.97 -1.44
CA TYR A 150 9.28 2.12 -1.25
C TYR A 150 8.92 3.05 -0.08
N PHE A 151 9.75 3.10 0.98
CA PHE A 151 9.48 3.86 2.19
C PHE A 151 10.35 5.12 2.29
N GLY A 152 9.77 6.28 1.96
CA GLY A 152 10.44 7.60 2.04
C GLY A 152 10.73 8.13 3.45
N SER A 153 10.39 7.38 4.50
CA SER A 153 10.58 7.78 5.89
C SER A 153 12.05 7.80 6.34
N PRO A 154 12.41 8.62 7.34
CA PRO A 154 13.78 8.73 7.84
C PRO A 154 14.17 7.58 8.79
N TYR A 155 13.43 6.47 8.80
CA TYR A 155 13.63 5.32 9.70
C TYR A 155 13.62 3.99 8.95
N HIS A 156 14.33 3.01 9.50
CA HIS A 156 14.32 1.60 9.08
C HIS A 156 14.53 0.74 10.34
N HIS A 157 13.63 -0.22 10.60
CA HIS A 157 13.78 -1.17 11.69
C HIS A 157 14.47 -2.43 11.16
N PHE A 158 15.50 -2.91 11.85
CA PHE A 158 16.26 -4.12 11.48
C PHE A 158 15.98 -5.31 12.40
N GLY A 159 14.97 -5.19 13.27
CA GLY A 159 14.59 -6.18 14.27
C GLY A 159 15.74 -6.54 15.21
N GLY A 160 16.29 -7.74 15.05
CA GLY A 160 17.49 -8.21 15.75
C GLY A 160 17.25 -8.76 17.15
N ASP A 161 15.99 -9.05 17.47
CA ASP A 161 15.48 -9.80 18.62
C ASP A 161 15.72 -11.31 18.51
N GLU A 162 15.60 -12.00 19.65
CA GLU A 162 15.69 -13.46 19.87
C GLU A 162 16.89 -14.23 19.24
N VAL A 163 17.90 -13.52 18.72
CA VAL A 163 19.06 -14.08 18.02
C VAL A 163 19.84 -15.12 18.85
N ALA A 164 19.83 -16.38 18.41
CA ALA A 164 20.62 -17.45 19.01
C ALA A 164 22.09 -17.41 18.53
N TYR A 165 23.01 -17.93 19.35
CA TYR A 165 24.43 -18.06 18.96
C TYR A 165 24.73 -19.46 18.41
N MET A 166 24.14 -19.73 17.24
CA MET A 166 24.18 -21.02 16.55
C MET A 166 25.04 -21.01 15.27
N TRP A 167 25.80 -19.94 14.98
CA TRP A 167 26.72 -19.91 13.83
C TRP A 167 27.97 -20.77 14.05
N ASN A 168 28.24 -21.14 15.30
CA ASN A 168 29.34 -22.00 15.73
C ASN A 168 30.71 -21.41 15.37
N THR A 169 30.89 -20.08 15.52
CA THR A 169 32.20 -19.45 15.35
C THR A 169 32.97 -19.38 16.68
N LYS A 170 34.14 -18.73 16.68
CA LYS A 170 34.93 -18.50 17.90
C LYS A 170 34.37 -17.38 18.79
N ASP A 171 33.52 -16.52 18.23
CA ASP A 171 33.07 -15.26 18.84
C ASP A 171 31.81 -14.75 18.10
N ASP A 172 30.67 -15.41 18.33
CA ASP A 172 29.39 -15.05 17.71
C ASP A 172 28.92 -13.65 18.18
N ASN A 173 29.40 -13.17 19.33
CA ASN A 173 29.24 -11.80 19.82
C ASN A 173 29.87 -10.78 18.86
N LYS A 174 31.15 -10.97 18.52
CA LYS A 174 31.86 -10.13 17.53
C LYS A 174 31.27 -10.29 16.13
N LEU A 175 30.81 -11.48 15.75
CA LEU A 175 30.15 -11.71 14.47
C LEU A 175 28.88 -10.85 14.35
N PHE A 176 27.96 -10.97 15.31
CA PHE A 176 26.71 -10.23 15.31
C PHE A 176 26.94 -8.72 15.43
N ASN A 177 27.87 -8.27 16.28
CA ASN A 177 28.24 -6.86 16.37
C ASN A 177 28.85 -6.32 15.05
N THR A 178 29.58 -7.16 14.29
CA THR A 178 30.10 -6.77 12.96
C THR A 178 28.96 -6.67 11.94
N PHE A 179 28.01 -7.60 11.95
CA PHE A 179 26.84 -7.61 11.08
C PHE A 179 25.93 -6.40 11.31
N LEU A 180 25.58 -6.08 12.56
CA LEU A 180 24.78 -4.88 12.88
C LEU A 180 25.46 -3.59 12.41
N ASN A 181 26.78 -3.46 12.63
CA ASN A 181 27.52 -2.30 12.13
C ASN A 181 27.59 -2.25 10.59
N TRP A 182 27.51 -3.39 9.91
CA TRP A 182 27.38 -3.45 8.45
C TRP A 182 25.97 -3.06 7.95
N LEU A 183 24.89 -3.55 8.57
CA LEU A 183 23.51 -3.19 8.19
C LEU A 183 23.29 -1.67 8.13
N LYS A 184 23.82 -0.96 9.13
CA LYS A 184 23.79 0.51 9.19
C LYS A 184 24.46 1.20 7.99
N THR A 185 25.36 0.53 7.28
CA THR A 185 25.99 1.08 6.06
C THR A 185 25.10 1.00 4.82
N LEU A 186 24.04 0.19 4.85
CA LEU A 186 23.08 0.03 3.75
C LEU A 186 22.11 1.21 3.66
N THR A 187 21.73 1.81 4.80
CA THR A 187 20.71 2.86 4.92
C THR A 187 21.29 4.21 5.44
N PRO A 188 22.40 4.74 4.89
CA PRO A 188 23.21 5.81 5.49
C PRO A 188 22.53 7.20 5.59
N LYS A 189 21.28 7.33 5.14
CA LYS A 189 20.45 8.54 5.26
C LYS A 189 19.36 8.42 6.33
N LYS A 190 19.14 7.23 6.91
CA LYS A 190 18.07 6.93 7.87
C LYS A 190 18.60 6.75 9.29
N SER A 191 17.75 7.00 10.28
CA SER A 191 17.96 6.53 11.65
C SER A 191 17.55 5.07 11.73
N VAL A 192 18.47 4.21 12.14
CA VAL A 192 18.25 2.76 12.27
C VAL A 192 17.74 2.39 13.66
N ILE A 193 16.86 1.38 13.71
CA ILE A 193 16.17 0.91 14.92
C ILE A 193 16.37 -0.60 15.08
N LEU A 194 16.46 -1.08 16.32
CA LEU A 194 16.43 -2.51 16.71
C LEU A 194 15.51 -2.68 17.92
N TRP A 195 15.06 -3.91 18.17
CA TRP A 195 14.58 -4.30 19.50
C TRP A 195 15.73 -4.31 20.53
N ASP A 196 15.43 -4.52 21.81
CA ASP A 196 16.41 -4.26 22.88
C ASP A 196 17.30 -5.45 23.26
N ASP A 197 17.03 -6.65 22.76
CA ASP A 197 17.74 -7.90 23.02
C ASP A 197 19.26 -7.81 22.84
N PRO A 198 19.82 -7.24 21.74
CA PRO A 198 21.27 -7.12 21.57
C PRO A 198 21.95 -6.33 22.69
N LEU A 199 21.18 -5.51 23.42
CA LEU A 199 21.64 -4.68 24.52
C LEU A 199 21.07 -5.06 25.90
N THR A 200 20.24 -6.11 26.01
CA THR A 200 19.56 -6.46 27.27
C THR A 200 19.67 -7.92 27.69
N ASP A 201 19.81 -8.87 26.76
CA ASP A 201 20.13 -10.26 27.08
C ASP A 201 21.54 -10.37 27.68
N SER A 202 21.66 -11.16 28.75
CA SER A 202 22.90 -11.46 29.46
C SER A 202 23.95 -12.21 28.65
N GLU A 203 23.59 -12.94 27.59
CA GLU A 203 24.55 -13.61 26.71
C GLU A 203 25.17 -12.65 25.66
N LYS A 204 24.56 -11.48 25.47
CA LYS A 204 24.90 -10.50 24.45
C LYS A 204 25.81 -9.40 25.03
N SER A 205 26.96 -9.20 24.40
CA SER A 205 27.99 -8.19 24.74
C SER A 205 28.20 -7.20 23.58
N ILE A 206 27.11 -6.85 22.88
CA ILE A 206 27.11 -5.96 21.71
C ILE A 206 27.34 -4.49 22.14
N THR A 207 28.08 -3.74 21.32
CA THR A 207 28.37 -2.32 21.54
C THR A 207 28.00 -1.51 20.29
N LEU A 208 26.81 -0.90 20.33
CA LEU A 208 26.26 -0.11 19.23
C LEU A 208 26.62 1.37 19.33
N ALA A 209 26.62 2.05 18.18
CA ALA A 209 26.71 3.50 18.13
C ALA A 209 25.45 4.15 18.72
N LYS A 210 25.60 5.27 19.47
CA LYS A 210 24.51 5.87 20.28
C LYS A 210 23.37 6.52 19.48
N ASP A 211 23.52 6.59 18.17
CA ASP A 211 22.53 7.10 17.23
C ASP A 211 21.52 6.04 16.79
N TRP A 212 21.82 4.74 16.95
CA TRP A 212 20.81 3.68 16.94
C TRP A 212 19.69 4.01 17.94
N ILE A 213 18.45 3.94 17.47
CA ILE A 213 17.26 3.93 18.32
C ILE A 213 17.03 2.49 18.76
N ILE A 214 16.52 2.31 19.97
CA ILE A 214 16.22 1.00 20.52
C ILE A 214 14.75 0.97 20.92
N GLN A 215 14.04 -0.07 20.51
CA GLN A 215 12.65 -0.32 20.85
C GLN A 215 12.59 -1.31 22.01
N THR A 216 12.19 -0.86 23.21
CA THR A 216 12.25 -1.68 24.41
C THR A 216 10.92 -2.38 24.66
N TRP A 217 10.88 -3.69 24.39
CA TRP A 217 9.75 -4.56 24.69
C TRP A 217 9.89 -5.29 26.03
N HIS A 218 11.12 -5.51 26.48
CA HIS A 218 11.37 -6.06 27.81
C HIS A 218 10.97 -5.11 28.94
N LYS A 219 10.28 -5.64 29.96
CA LYS A 219 9.80 -4.86 31.12
C LYS A 219 10.95 -4.13 31.86
N GLY A 220 10.85 -2.81 31.99
CA GLY A 220 11.78 -1.97 32.75
C GLY A 220 13.18 -1.80 32.15
N THR A 221 13.44 -2.23 30.92
CA THR A 221 14.76 -2.08 30.28
C THR A 221 15.02 -0.69 29.71
N THR A 222 13.98 0.12 29.44
CA THR A 222 14.10 1.52 28.99
C THR A 222 15.15 2.29 29.80
N GLN A 223 15.17 2.13 31.13
CA GLN A 223 16.15 2.79 32.01
C GLN A 223 17.59 2.24 31.91
N LYS A 224 17.78 0.98 31.47
CA LYS A 224 19.10 0.42 31.13
C LYS A 224 19.62 1.02 29.83
N ILE A 225 18.76 1.11 28.82
CA ILE A 225 19.08 1.61 27.47
C ILE A 225 19.35 3.13 27.47
N LEU A 226 18.54 3.91 28.20
CA LEU A 226 18.79 5.35 28.41
C LEU A 226 20.16 5.62 29.06
N LYS A 227 20.61 4.75 29.97
CA LYS A 227 21.95 4.81 30.58
C LYS A 227 23.08 4.43 29.61
N LYS A 228 22.86 3.51 28.68
CA LYS A 228 23.78 3.26 27.54
C LYS A 228 23.86 4.47 26.60
N GLY A 229 22.82 5.32 26.58
CA GLY A 229 22.80 6.64 25.95
C GLY A 229 21.99 6.74 24.67
N HIS A 230 21.25 5.69 24.32
CA HIS A 230 20.43 5.62 23.10
C HIS A 230 19.11 6.39 23.22
N ARG A 231 18.50 6.67 22.06
CA ARG A 231 17.09 7.06 21.96
C ARG A 231 16.20 5.82 22.13
N VAL A 232 15.03 5.97 22.75
CA VAL A 232 14.15 4.84 23.06
C VAL A 232 12.71 5.05 22.60
N ILE A 233 12.15 4.05 21.94
CA ILE A 233 10.71 3.84 21.75
C ILE A 233 10.28 2.79 22.79
N VAL A 234 9.21 3.06 23.53
CA VAL A 234 8.76 2.18 24.62
C VAL A 234 7.59 1.32 24.16
N SER A 235 7.78 0.01 24.21
CA SER A 235 6.82 -1.00 23.74
C SER A 235 6.68 -2.15 24.74
N GLU A 236 6.86 -1.89 26.05
CA GLU A 236 6.94 -2.92 27.10
C GLU A 236 5.77 -3.92 26.99
N SER A 237 6.07 -5.19 26.73
CA SER A 237 5.13 -6.18 26.18
C SER A 237 4.02 -6.60 27.15
N ASP A 238 4.19 -6.37 28.45
CA ASP A 238 3.15 -6.59 29.44
C ASP A 238 2.07 -5.48 29.44
N THR A 239 2.33 -4.36 28.74
CA THR A 239 1.54 -3.13 28.74
C THR A 239 1.11 -2.69 27.34
N PHE A 240 1.97 -2.84 26.32
CA PHE A 240 1.79 -2.27 24.98
C PHE A 240 1.63 -3.30 23.85
N TYR A 241 1.83 -4.60 24.10
CA TYR A 241 1.52 -5.62 23.08
C TYR A 241 0.03 -5.93 23.11
N ILE A 242 -0.63 -5.96 21.96
CA ILE A 242 -2.00 -6.46 21.80
C ILE A 242 -2.13 -7.87 22.42
N GLY A 243 -3.30 -8.19 22.98
CA GLY A 243 -3.52 -9.39 23.80
C GLY A 243 -3.06 -9.27 25.25
N ASN A 244 -1.94 -8.58 25.50
CA ASN A 244 -1.51 -8.18 26.87
C ASN A 244 -1.99 -6.77 27.27
N ALA A 245 -2.15 -5.88 26.30
CA ALA A 245 -2.47 -4.48 26.51
C ALA A 245 -3.91 -4.30 26.99
N ASP A 246 -4.08 -3.46 28.00
CA ASP A 246 -5.38 -2.98 28.43
C ASP A 246 -5.32 -1.47 28.72
N ALA A 247 -6.49 -0.83 28.69
CA ALA A 247 -6.60 0.61 28.87
C ALA A 247 -6.10 1.09 30.25
N ASP A 248 -6.11 0.22 31.26
CA ASP A 248 -5.84 0.53 32.65
C ASP A 248 -4.33 0.46 32.95
N LYS A 249 -3.61 -0.52 32.38
CA LYS A 249 -2.14 -0.57 32.34
C LYS A 249 -1.56 0.62 31.58
N ILE A 250 -2.02 0.85 30.35
CA ILE A 250 -1.53 1.93 29.47
C ILE A 250 -1.74 3.30 30.14
N SER A 251 -2.89 3.52 30.78
CA SER A 251 -3.18 4.78 31.49
C SER A 251 -2.34 4.98 32.77
N LYS A 252 -1.81 3.90 33.36
CA LYS A 252 -0.97 3.93 34.57
C LYS A 252 0.53 3.91 34.28
N PHE A 253 0.96 3.64 33.05
CA PHE A 253 2.37 3.50 32.69
C PHE A 253 3.17 4.78 32.93
N VAL A 254 4.32 4.66 33.62
CA VAL A 254 5.16 5.78 34.04
C VAL A 254 6.43 5.86 33.20
N PHE A 255 6.32 6.57 32.08
CA PHE A 255 7.47 6.90 31.22
C PHE A 255 8.62 7.57 32.00
N PRO A 256 9.89 7.18 31.76
CA PRO A 256 11.05 7.89 32.28
C PRO A 256 11.07 9.37 31.89
N LYS A 257 11.46 10.23 32.85
CA LYS A 257 11.73 11.66 32.60
C LYS A 257 13.12 11.84 31.95
N ASP A 258 13.27 11.44 30.69
CA ASP A 258 14.46 11.66 29.86
C ASP A 258 14.05 12.14 28.45
N SER A 259 14.74 13.14 27.90
CA SER A 259 14.46 13.69 26.57
C SER A 259 14.76 12.73 25.41
N LYS A 260 15.49 11.64 25.66
CA LYS A 260 15.74 10.55 24.71
C LYS A 260 14.58 9.55 24.58
N VAL A 261 13.54 9.64 25.42
CA VAL A 261 12.29 8.88 25.22
C VAL A 261 11.52 9.52 24.06
N MET A 262 11.59 8.88 22.88
CA MET A 262 10.90 9.32 21.67
C MET A 262 9.39 9.14 21.78
N GLY A 263 8.94 8.13 22.54
CA GLY A 263 7.53 7.92 22.83
C GLY A 263 7.21 6.47 23.08
N PHE A 264 6.08 6.04 22.54
CA PHE A 264 5.54 4.69 22.70
C PHE A 264 5.11 4.10 21.38
N GLU A 265 5.05 2.78 21.33
CA GLU A 265 4.46 2.02 20.25
C GLU A 265 3.61 0.88 20.81
N ILE A 266 2.36 0.77 20.37
CA ILE A 266 1.57 -0.45 20.58
C ILE A 266 2.03 -1.45 19.51
N ALA A 267 2.25 -2.71 19.88
CA ALA A 267 2.65 -3.74 18.92
C ALA A 267 1.60 -4.85 18.81
N TRP A 268 1.26 -5.26 17.59
CA TRP A 268 0.43 -6.42 17.32
C TRP A 268 1.24 -7.42 16.51
N PHE A 269 1.96 -8.27 17.24
CA PHE A 269 2.44 -9.55 16.72
C PHE A 269 1.24 -10.45 16.49
N THR A 270 1.06 -10.95 15.27
CA THR A 270 -0.18 -11.61 14.85
C THR A 270 -0.06 -13.14 14.90
N SER A 271 -1.19 -13.83 14.95
CA SER A 271 -1.27 -15.28 15.07
C SER A 271 -2.25 -15.91 14.07
N GLN A 272 -2.38 -17.23 14.15
CA GLN A 272 -3.34 -18.00 13.34
C GLN A 272 -4.80 -17.59 13.61
N ASP A 273 -5.13 -17.14 14.82
CA ASP A 273 -6.49 -16.85 15.22
C ASP A 273 -6.89 -15.37 14.98
N ASP A 274 -5.92 -14.45 14.83
CA ASP A 274 -6.18 -13.03 14.53
C ASP A 274 -6.76 -12.82 13.13
N SER A 275 -7.68 -11.88 12.97
CA SER A 275 -8.33 -11.57 11.69
C SER A 275 -8.27 -10.08 11.35
N PRO A 276 -8.22 -9.69 10.06
CA PRO A 276 -8.44 -8.31 9.62
C PRO A 276 -9.76 -7.68 10.12
N SER A 277 -10.76 -8.49 10.52
CA SER A 277 -11.99 -8.02 11.17
C SER A 277 -11.80 -7.48 12.58
N ASP A 278 -10.65 -7.75 13.20
CA ASP A 278 -10.51 -7.57 14.65
C ASP A 278 -10.10 -6.14 15.02
N LEU A 279 -9.72 -5.35 14.01
CA LEU A 279 -9.44 -3.92 14.09
C LEU A 279 -10.56 -3.10 14.75
N ASP A 280 -11.82 -3.53 14.59
CA ASP A 280 -12.99 -2.86 15.17
C ASP A 280 -13.40 -3.40 16.56
N GLN A 281 -12.68 -4.37 17.11
CA GLN A 281 -12.99 -4.99 18.40
C GLN A 281 -12.43 -4.16 19.55
N ASP A 282 -13.15 -4.10 20.68
CA ASP A 282 -12.73 -3.29 21.83
C ASP A 282 -11.37 -3.72 22.42
N TRP A 283 -10.93 -4.97 22.25
CA TRP A 283 -9.60 -5.41 22.70
C TRP A 283 -8.43 -4.87 21.85
N ILE A 284 -8.69 -4.40 20.63
CA ILE A 284 -7.77 -3.54 19.85
C ILE A 284 -8.03 -2.07 20.19
N LEU A 285 -9.29 -1.64 20.14
CA LEU A 285 -9.64 -0.23 20.19
C LEU A 285 -9.42 0.41 21.58
N ASP A 286 -9.61 -0.30 22.70
CA ASP A 286 -9.40 0.28 24.04
C ASP A 286 -7.92 0.60 24.35
N PRO A 287 -6.95 -0.26 24.02
CA PRO A 287 -5.53 0.12 23.99
C PRO A 287 -5.25 1.41 23.19
N LEU A 288 -5.80 1.54 21.98
CA LEU A 288 -5.67 2.76 21.16
C LEU A 288 -6.33 3.98 21.84
N LYS A 289 -7.57 3.83 22.34
CA LYS A 289 -8.31 4.86 23.10
C LYS A 289 -7.54 5.29 24.35
N ALA A 290 -6.81 4.40 25.02
CA ALA A 290 -5.98 4.73 26.18
C ALA A 290 -4.68 5.43 25.79
N ALA A 291 -3.94 4.88 24.83
CA ALA A 291 -2.67 5.44 24.37
C ALA A 291 -2.82 6.84 23.74
N SER A 292 -3.96 7.12 23.09
CA SER A 292 -4.34 8.45 22.59
C SER A 292 -4.29 9.57 23.65
N LYS A 293 -4.35 9.20 24.95
CA LYS A 293 -4.34 10.10 26.12
C LYS A 293 -2.95 10.32 26.72
N ILE A 294 -1.93 9.56 26.31
CA ILE A 294 -0.55 9.68 26.84
C ILE A 294 0.04 11.06 26.51
N ARG A 295 0.59 11.75 27.52
CA ARG A 295 1.26 13.05 27.37
C ARG A 295 2.62 13.05 28.08
N ARG A 296 3.59 13.77 27.51
CA ARG A 296 4.84 14.14 28.19
C ARG A 296 4.53 15.07 29.36
N LYS A 297 4.95 14.67 30.56
CA LYS A 297 4.94 15.54 31.75
C LYS A 297 6.08 16.54 31.61
N HIS A 298 5.76 17.80 31.30
CA HIS A 298 6.75 18.88 31.22
C HIS A 298 7.42 19.12 32.59
N GLU A 299 8.71 19.50 32.58
CA GLU A 299 9.48 19.84 33.78
C GLU A 299 9.11 21.18 34.43
N LEU A 300 8.01 21.81 33.97
CA LEU A 300 7.48 23.06 34.51
C LEU A 300 7.10 22.98 36.00
N GLU A 301 6.94 21.77 36.56
CA GLU A 301 6.76 21.53 38.00
C GLU A 301 7.96 22.00 38.84
N GLN A 302 9.18 22.08 38.27
CA GLN A 302 10.36 22.55 39.02
C GLN A 302 10.41 24.08 39.17
N PHE A 303 9.80 24.84 38.25
CA PHE A 303 9.72 26.31 38.36
C PHE A 303 8.49 26.79 39.14
N GLY A 304 8.28 26.14 40.29
CA GLY A 304 7.57 26.71 41.42
C GLY A 304 6.08 26.96 41.21
N ALA A 305 5.26 25.98 41.62
CA ALA A 305 3.86 26.21 41.99
C ALA A 305 3.73 27.05 43.29
N LYS A 306 4.36 28.24 43.34
CA LYS A 306 4.13 29.25 44.37
C LYS A 306 2.74 29.84 44.16
N ARG A 307 1.78 29.19 44.81
CA ARG A 307 0.43 29.63 45.18
C ARG A 307 0.39 31.15 45.43
N TRP A 308 0.03 31.94 44.42
CA TRP A 308 -0.27 33.36 44.57
C TRP A 308 -1.65 33.52 45.23
N ALA A 309 -1.66 33.52 46.56
CA ALA A 309 -2.73 34.17 47.32
C ALA A 309 -2.54 35.69 47.26
N PRO A 310 -3.61 36.51 47.30
CA PRO A 310 -3.55 37.92 46.95
C PRO A 310 -3.18 38.82 48.14
N GLU A 311 -1.89 39.10 48.37
CA GLU A 311 -1.49 40.02 49.44
C GLU A 311 -0.16 40.78 49.17
N VAL A 312 -0.20 41.77 48.27
CA VAL A 312 0.70 42.95 48.33
C VAL A 312 -0.08 44.20 47.90
N SER A 313 -0.34 45.10 48.85
CA SER A 313 -0.73 46.48 48.57
C SER A 313 0.50 47.38 48.36
N GLN A 314 0.31 48.56 47.75
CA GLN A 314 1.31 49.64 47.62
C GLN A 314 2.46 49.42 46.61
N PHE A 315 2.17 49.60 45.33
CA PHE A 315 3.08 50.30 44.40
C PHE A 315 2.24 51.28 43.54
N PRO A 316 2.81 52.41 43.06
CA PRO A 316 2.02 53.49 42.47
C PRO A 316 1.49 53.12 41.07
N VAL A 317 0.18 53.29 40.88
CA VAL A 317 -0.47 53.13 39.57
C VAL A 317 -0.15 54.34 38.69
N ILE A 318 0.74 54.16 37.71
CA ILE A 318 0.88 55.13 36.61
C ILE A 318 -0.33 54.93 35.69
N ILE A 319 -1.37 55.75 35.86
CA ILE A 319 -2.51 55.79 34.95
C ILE A 319 -2.05 56.44 33.65
N ILE A 320 -1.71 55.64 32.64
CA ILE A 320 -1.50 56.10 31.28
C ILE A 320 -2.86 56.28 30.61
N ASP A 321 -3.19 57.52 30.24
CA ASP A 321 -4.41 57.85 29.51
C ASP A 321 -4.51 57.04 28.20
N GLY A 322 -5.66 56.38 27.98
CA GLY A 322 -5.96 55.61 26.77
C GLY A 322 -5.92 56.45 25.49
N ALA A 323 -6.06 57.78 25.58
CA ALA A 323 -5.84 58.69 24.46
C ALA A 323 -4.38 58.69 23.98
N LEU A 324 -3.39 58.46 24.85
CA LEU A 324 -1.98 58.38 24.48
C LEU A 324 -1.67 57.05 23.77
N ILE A 325 -2.19 55.94 24.29
CA ILE A 325 -2.04 54.60 23.67
C ILE A 325 -2.64 54.61 22.25
N ASN A 326 -3.84 55.17 22.08
CA ASN A 326 -4.46 55.30 20.76
C ASN A 326 -3.69 56.22 19.80
N ARG A 327 -3.02 57.28 20.30
CA ARG A 327 -2.14 58.12 19.45
C ARG A 327 -0.89 57.37 19.00
N ILE A 328 -0.26 56.60 19.89
CA ILE A 328 0.93 55.78 19.56
C ILE A 328 0.56 54.67 18.58
N ALA A 329 -0.54 53.94 18.81
CA ALA A 329 -1.03 52.91 17.91
C ALA A 329 -1.32 53.45 16.50
N ASN A 330 -2.02 54.59 16.39
CA ASN A 330 -2.29 55.23 15.09
C ASN A 330 -1.01 55.77 14.41
N ALA A 331 0.00 56.22 15.16
CA ALA A 331 1.27 56.64 14.59
C ALA A 331 2.08 55.45 14.02
N VAL A 332 2.06 54.30 14.70
CA VAL A 332 2.70 53.05 14.23
C VAL A 332 1.96 52.51 13.00
N ILE A 333 0.63 52.46 13.01
CA ILE A 333 -0.19 52.02 11.88
C ILE A 333 0.06 52.91 10.65
N ARG A 334 0.10 54.24 10.79
CA ARG A 334 0.42 55.15 9.69
C ARG A 334 1.82 54.95 9.12
N LYS A 335 2.79 54.53 9.93
CA LYS A 335 4.14 54.18 9.45
C LYS A 335 4.17 52.87 8.67
N LEU A 336 3.41 51.86 9.10
CA LEU A 336 3.32 50.57 8.42
C LEU A 336 2.55 50.68 7.08
N VAL A 337 1.50 51.49 7.02
CA VAL A 337 0.69 51.71 5.80
C VAL A 337 1.42 52.49 4.70
N GLN A 338 2.61 53.05 4.97
CA GLN A 338 3.47 53.68 3.95
C GLN A 338 4.62 52.77 3.45
N SER A 339 4.64 51.49 3.83
CA SER A 339 5.69 50.56 3.40
C SER A 339 5.15 49.14 3.12
N SER A 340 5.49 48.62 1.94
CA SER A 340 5.13 47.30 1.37
C SER A 340 3.67 47.04 1.03
N ASP A 341 3.46 46.65 -0.23
CA ASP A 341 2.24 46.06 -0.79
C ASP A 341 2.02 44.60 -0.33
N TYR A 342 1.03 43.93 -0.95
CA TYR A 342 0.50 42.59 -0.69
C TYR A 342 -0.47 42.50 0.51
N GLY A 343 -1.76 42.36 0.19
CA GLY A 343 -2.85 42.27 1.17
C GLY A 343 -3.15 40.84 1.62
N PHE A 344 -3.34 40.67 2.93
CA PHE A 344 -3.84 39.43 3.54
C PHE A 344 -5.36 39.49 3.76
N ILE A 345 -6.08 38.41 3.43
CA ILE A 345 -7.51 38.24 3.78
C ILE A 345 -7.59 37.62 5.17
N VAL A 346 -8.08 38.38 6.16
CA VAL A 346 -8.29 37.89 7.54
C VAL A 346 -9.77 37.57 7.76
N GLY A 347 -10.14 36.31 7.53
CA GLY A 347 -11.51 35.81 7.80
C GLY A 347 -11.77 35.60 9.29
N ARG A 348 -12.66 36.41 9.89
CA ARG A 348 -13.18 36.17 11.25
C ARG A 348 -14.40 35.25 11.20
N ARG A 349 -14.30 34.02 11.75
CA ARG A 349 -15.50 33.27 12.18
C ARG A 349 -16.16 34.02 13.35
N ARG A 350 -17.49 34.14 13.31
CA ARG A 350 -18.30 34.41 14.51
C ARG A 350 -18.62 33.10 15.21
N THR A 351 -18.64 33.13 16.53
CA THR A 351 -19.15 32.07 17.40
C THR A 351 -20.05 32.72 18.44
N ASP A 352 -21.34 32.83 18.13
CA ASP A 352 -22.34 33.36 19.05
C ASP A 352 -23.07 32.17 19.71
N SER A 353 -23.24 32.21 21.03
CA SER A 353 -24.06 31.25 21.79
C SER A 353 -25.26 31.96 22.43
N PRO A 354 -26.35 31.25 22.76
CA PRO A 354 -27.67 31.86 22.80
C PRO A 354 -28.01 32.58 24.11
N GLN A 355 -28.89 33.58 24.00
CA GLN A 355 -29.82 33.93 25.07
C GLN A 355 -31.26 33.63 24.63
N GLN A 356 -32.09 33.27 25.59
CA GLN A 356 -33.47 32.86 25.38
C GLN A 356 -34.40 34.07 25.26
N GLN A 357 -35.39 33.99 24.38
CA GLN A 357 -36.73 34.51 24.66
C GLN A 357 -37.77 33.71 23.87
N ILE A 358 -38.93 33.51 24.49
CA ILE A 358 -40.02 32.66 23.99
C ILE A 358 -41.21 33.56 23.66
N PHE A 359 -41.77 33.46 22.45
CA PHE A 359 -43.21 33.58 22.19
C PHE A 359 -43.57 33.10 20.77
N SER A 360 -44.82 32.69 20.59
CA SER A 360 -45.44 32.14 19.37
C SER A 360 -46.93 32.55 19.35
N PRO A 361 -47.70 32.34 18.27
CA PRO A 361 -47.35 32.21 16.85
C PRO A 361 -48.24 33.08 15.92
N LYS A 362 -47.94 33.17 14.61
CA LYS A 362 -48.93 33.25 13.50
C LYS A 362 -48.30 33.16 12.09
N GLN A 363 -49.10 32.71 11.12
CA GLN A 363 -48.82 32.61 9.68
C GLN A 363 -49.69 33.65 8.89
N PRO A 364 -49.78 33.64 7.54
CA PRO A 364 -48.71 33.80 6.53
C PRO A 364 -49.09 34.82 5.42
N SER A 365 -48.14 35.25 4.55
CA SER A 365 -48.51 35.80 3.22
C SER A 365 -47.36 35.89 2.19
N THR A 366 -47.62 35.33 0.99
CA THR A 366 -47.28 35.85 -0.35
C THR A 366 -45.84 36.31 -0.70
N SER A 367 -45.14 35.42 -1.43
CA SER A 367 -44.57 35.66 -2.78
C SER A 367 -44.12 37.05 -3.24
N LEU A 368 -42.90 37.10 -3.81
CA LEU A 368 -42.65 37.82 -5.06
C LEU A 368 -41.49 37.17 -5.85
N ARG A 369 -41.73 36.80 -7.12
CA ARG A 369 -40.66 36.46 -8.07
C ARG A 369 -40.16 37.75 -8.72
N ALA A 370 -38.84 37.90 -8.83
CA ALA A 370 -38.21 38.89 -9.71
C ALA A 370 -37.13 38.19 -10.54
N THR A 371 -37.42 37.96 -11.82
CA THR A 371 -36.44 37.43 -12.79
C THR A 371 -35.88 38.61 -13.58
N LEU A 372 -34.55 38.74 -13.66
CA LEU A 372 -33.92 39.55 -14.71
C LEU A 372 -32.51 39.05 -15.02
N HIS A 373 -32.20 38.96 -16.31
CA HIS A 373 -30.87 38.58 -16.79
C HIS A 373 -29.86 39.72 -16.59
N TRP A 374 -28.57 39.36 -16.63
CA TRP A 374 -27.56 40.22 -17.21
C TRP A 374 -26.76 39.46 -18.27
N GLN A 375 -26.39 40.13 -19.35
CA GLN A 375 -25.80 39.53 -20.53
C GLN A 375 -24.29 39.37 -20.40
N THR A 376 -23.75 38.39 -21.11
CA THR A 376 -22.32 38.30 -21.42
C THR A 376 -21.93 39.41 -22.39
N GLN A 377 -20.77 40.02 -22.16
CA GLN A 377 -19.99 40.66 -23.23
C GLN A 377 -18.55 40.15 -23.18
N GLN A 378 -18.10 39.58 -24.29
CA GLN A 378 -16.68 39.40 -24.56
C GLN A 378 -16.12 40.74 -25.07
N SER A 379 -14.91 41.10 -24.64
CA SER A 379 -14.08 42.06 -25.36
C SER A 379 -12.63 41.58 -25.34
N SER A 380 -12.07 41.36 -26.53
CA SER A 380 -10.75 40.77 -26.72
C SER A 380 -9.78 41.84 -27.18
N PHE A 381 -8.79 42.19 -26.35
CA PHE A 381 -7.57 42.88 -26.78
C PHE A 381 -6.37 42.32 -26.02
N GLY A 382 -5.23 42.19 -26.70
CA GLY A 382 -4.13 41.32 -26.26
C GLY A 382 -2.81 42.02 -25.97
N TYR A 383 -1.92 41.26 -25.34
CA TYR A 383 -0.46 41.37 -25.33
C TYR A 383 0.19 42.75 -25.20
N ILE A 384 0.68 43.02 -23.98
CA ILE A 384 2.02 43.60 -23.81
C ILE A 384 2.81 42.69 -22.84
N LYS A 385 3.99 42.22 -23.24
CA LYS A 385 5.00 41.66 -22.33
C LYS A 385 6.04 42.74 -22.04
N ASN A 386 6.48 42.90 -20.80
CA ASN A 386 7.89 43.20 -20.52
C ASN A 386 8.32 42.96 -19.05
N HIS A 387 9.65 42.87 -18.89
CA HIS A 387 10.39 42.27 -17.78
C HIS A 387 10.45 43.06 -16.46
N ALA A 388 10.57 42.31 -15.34
CA ALA A 388 11.53 42.55 -14.25
C ALA A 388 11.84 41.19 -13.55
N HIS A 389 13.02 40.61 -13.72
CA HIS A 389 14.23 40.78 -12.89
C HIS A 389 14.19 40.12 -11.49
N TYR A 390 14.77 38.92 -11.40
CA TYR A 390 15.30 38.35 -10.16
C TYR A 390 16.83 38.47 -10.16
N CYS A 391 17.42 39.01 -9.09
CA CYS A 391 18.87 39.03 -8.90
C CYS A 391 19.34 37.75 -8.20
N ARG A 392 20.35 37.08 -8.78
CA ARG A 392 21.26 36.18 -8.05
C ARG A 392 22.51 36.97 -7.64
N PRO A 393 23.18 36.63 -6.52
CA PRO A 393 24.52 37.12 -6.24
C PRO A 393 25.54 36.45 -7.19
N THR A 394 26.52 37.22 -7.65
CA THR A 394 27.59 36.74 -8.54
C THR A 394 28.93 36.81 -7.82
N LEU A 395 29.77 35.78 -7.98
CA LEU A 395 31.22 35.89 -7.80
C LEU A 395 31.90 35.38 -9.08
N THR A 396 33.01 36.02 -9.42
CA THR A 396 33.53 36.08 -10.80
C THR A 396 34.64 35.04 -11.04
N PRO A 397 34.63 34.32 -12.18
CA PRO A 397 35.84 33.71 -12.71
C PRO A 397 36.68 34.77 -13.43
N ILE A 398 38.00 34.80 -13.17
CA ILE A 398 38.98 35.53 -13.98
C ILE A 398 39.66 34.51 -14.90
N ALA A 399 39.83 34.86 -16.17
CA ALA A 399 40.63 34.09 -17.13
C ALA A 399 41.94 34.82 -17.42
N THR A 400 43.04 34.06 -17.53
CA THR A 400 44.34 34.57 -17.98
C THR A 400 45.00 33.59 -18.96
N GLU A 401 44.87 33.97 -20.24
CA GLU A 401 45.85 33.85 -21.34
C GLU A 401 46.51 32.50 -21.72
N THR A 402 46.79 32.42 -23.02
CA THR A 402 47.35 31.26 -23.71
C THR A 402 48.83 31.48 -24.04
N THR A 403 49.67 30.46 -23.82
CA THR A 403 50.98 30.36 -24.50
C THR A 403 51.19 28.96 -25.07
N ILE A 404 51.63 28.90 -26.33
CA ILE A 404 51.88 27.67 -27.08
C ILE A 404 53.37 27.32 -27.01
N ALA A 405 53.69 26.04 -26.80
CA ALA A 405 55.00 25.47 -27.13
C ALA A 405 54.82 24.03 -27.63
N THR A 406 55.50 23.68 -28.74
CA THR A 406 55.42 22.38 -29.42
C THR A 406 56.70 21.58 -29.26
N SER A 407 56.60 20.26 -29.12
CA SER A 407 57.71 19.34 -29.43
C SER A 407 57.20 17.93 -29.71
N ASP A 408 57.53 17.39 -30.88
CA ASP A 408 57.41 15.98 -31.21
C ASP A 408 58.32 15.11 -30.32
N SER A 409 57.92 13.85 -30.11
CA SER A 409 58.72 12.73 -30.62
C SER A 409 57.98 11.40 -30.48
N SER A 410 58.19 10.53 -31.47
CA SER A 410 57.69 9.16 -31.49
C SER A 410 58.70 8.19 -30.86
N LYS A 411 58.21 7.05 -30.35
CA LYS A 411 58.94 5.79 -30.48
C LYS A 411 58.03 4.56 -30.34
N THR A 412 58.06 3.73 -31.37
CA THR A 412 57.37 2.44 -31.45
C THR A 412 58.29 1.34 -30.92
N THR A 413 57.75 0.39 -30.18
CA THR A 413 58.23 -1.01 -30.19
C THR A 413 57.05 -1.93 -29.89
N ALA A 414 57.07 -3.13 -30.46
CA ALA A 414 56.01 -4.15 -30.34
C ALA A 414 56.69 -5.53 -30.15
N ILE A 415 55.92 -6.62 -30.33
CA ILE A 415 56.36 -8.03 -30.32
C ILE A 415 56.52 -8.56 -28.87
N ASP A 416 56.08 -9.77 -28.49
CA ASP A 416 55.67 -10.93 -29.29
C ASP A 416 54.34 -11.60 -28.86
N SER A 417 53.90 -12.59 -29.63
CA SER A 417 52.73 -13.47 -29.38
C SER A 417 53.12 -14.94 -29.43
N ILE A 418 52.53 -15.80 -28.58
CA ILE A 418 52.57 -17.26 -28.78
C ILE A 418 51.17 -17.86 -28.64
N THR A 419 50.79 -18.62 -29.67
CA THR A 419 49.57 -19.43 -29.76
C THR A 419 49.98 -20.90 -29.88
N THR A 420 49.22 -21.84 -29.32
CA THR A 420 49.34 -23.25 -29.75
C THR A 420 48.01 -23.99 -29.59
N THR A 421 47.50 -24.48 -30.71
CA THR A 421 46.53 -25.59 -30.83
C THR A 421 47.33 -26.92 -30.86
N THR A 422 46.84 -28.15 -31.02
CA THR A 422 45.52 -28.75 -31.29
C THR A 422 45.63 -30.24 -30.93
N SER A 423 44.53 -30.95 -30.63
CA SER A 423 44.21 -32.26 -31.28
C SER A 423 42.89 -32.86 -30.78
N GLU A 424 42.25 -33.65 -31.66
CA GLU A 424 41.03 -34.41 -31.40
C GLU A 424 41.35 -35.91 -31.27
N ALA A 425 40.44 -36.68 -30.66
CA ALA A 425 40.32 -38.12 -30.91
C ALA A 425 38.90 -38.62 -30.58
N GLU A 426 38.18 -39.16 -31.56
CA GLU A 426 36.95 -39.94 -31.32
C GLU A 426 37.28 -41.37 -30.87
N SER A 427 36.39 -42.00 -30.10
CA SER A 427 36.11 -43.43 -30.28
C SER A 427 34.72 -43.81 -29.74
N LYS A 428 34.10 -44.82 -30.37
CA LYS A 428 32.80 -45.41 -29.99
C LYS A 428 33.01 -46.83 -29.48
N THR A 429 32.33 -47.24 -28.42
CA THR A 429 31.90 -48.64 -28.28
C THR A 429 30.68 -48.77 -27.35
N LYS A 430 29.95 -49.89 -27.49
CA LYS A 430 28.68 -50.18 -26.82
C LYS A 430 28.67 -51.66 -26.41
N ALA A 431 28.61 -51.93 -25.10
CA ALA A 431 28.13 -53.17 -24.47
C ALA A 431 27.98 -52.90 -22.95
N GLU A 432 27.16 -53.54 -22.11
CA GLU A 432 25.91 -54.31 -22.18
C GLU A 432 25.92 -55.37 -21.03
N SER A 433 24.78 -55.50 -20.32
CA SER A 433 24.39 -56.64 -19.46
C SER A 433 24.83 -56.79 -17.97
N SER A 434 23.82 -57.21 -17.18
CA SER A 434 23.80 -57.96 -15.90
C SER A 434 24.26 -57.30 -14.58
N THR A 435 23.53 -57.31 -13.43
CA THR A 435 22.80 -58.33 -12.62
C THR A 435 23.67 -59.36 -11.87
N THR A 436 23.40 -59.81 -10.62
CA THR A 436 22.28 -59.54 -9.65
C THR A 436 22.84 -59.16 -8.23
N THR A 437 22.41 -59.51 -7.00
CA THR A 437 21.42 -60.48 -6.44
C THR A 437 20.85 -60.07 -5.06
N GLN A 438 19.51 -59.99 -4.99
CA GLN A 438 18.53 -60.16 -3.90
C GLN A 438 18.92 -60.63 -2.47
N THR A 439 18.17 -60.16 -1.46
CA THR A 439 17.29 -60.96 -0.54
C THR A 439 16.39 -60.01 0.29
N GLY A 440 15.14 -60.28 0.69
CA GLY A 440 14.14 -61.32 0.37
C GLY A 440 12.71 -60.83 0.75
N THR A 441 11.63 -61.16 0.03
CA THR A 441 10.77 -62.38 0.15
C THR A 441 9.67 -62.26 1.25
N THR A 442 8.44 -61.77 1.00
CA THR A 442 7.22 -62.37 0.35
C THR A 442 6.25 -63.13 1.28
N THR A 443 4.94 -62.78 1.26
CA THR A 443 3.70 -63.60 1.51
C THR A 443 2.48 -62.66 1.29
N ALA A 444 1.64 -62.81 0.25
CA ALA A 444 0.33 -63.51 0.17
C ALA A 444 -0.81 -62.92 1.05
N THR A 445 -2.10 -62.83 0.67
CA THR A 445 -2.88 -63.33 -0.52
C THR A 445 -4.11 -62.40 -0.78
N SER A 446 -4.87 -62.58 -1.87
CA SER A 446 -6.00 -61.69 -2.25
C SER A 446 -7.14 -62.33 -3.07
N GLU A 447 -8.39 -61.98 -2.75
CA GLU A 447 -9.69 -62.27 -3.42
C GLU A 447 -10.67 -61.15 -2.97
N LEU A 448 -11.78 -60.71 -3.61
CA LEU A 448 -12.45 -60.76 -4.94
C LEU A 448 -13.49 -59.57 -4.90
N GLU A 449 -14.13 -58.98 -5.92
CA GLU A 449 -14.35 -59.10 -7.39
C GLU A 449 -14.07 -57.71 -8.08
N SER A 450 -14.19 -57.38 -9.39
CA SER A 450 -15.09 -57.72 -10.53
C SER A 450 -16.49 -57.00 -10.50
N THR A 451 -17.10 -56.47 -11.58
CA THR A 451 -16.75 -56.37 -13.03
C THR A 451 -17.55 -55.29 -13.85
N THR A 452 -16.99 -54.81 -14.99
CA THR A 452 -17.66 -54.37 -16.27
C THR A 452 -18.65 -53.18 -16.32
N ALA A 453 -18.94 -52.50 -17.45
CA ALA A 453 -18.27 -52.28 -18.77
C ALA A 453 -18.93 -51.11 -19.55
N SER A 454 -18.40 -50.74 -20.72
CA SER A 454 -18.76 -49.53 -21.52
C SER A 454 -19.68 -49.77 -22.74
N SER A 455 -20.32 -48.70 -23.24
CA SER A 455 -20.33 -48.21 -24.66
C SER A 455 -21.67 -47.91 -25.40
N VAL A 456 -21.78 -46.64 -25.84
CA VAL A 456 -22.22 -46.10 -27.16
C VAL A 456 -23.64 -46.39 -27.75
N SER A 457 -24.51 -45.38 -27.62
CA SER A 457 -25.33 -44.67 -28.64
C SER A 457 -25.93 -45.38 -29.89
N SER A 458 -27.26 -45.23 -30.09
CA SER A 458 -27.88 -44.81 -31.37
C SER A 458 -29.32 -44.25 -31.21
N GLN A 459 -29.82 -43.55 -32.22
CA GLN A 459 -31.09 -42.76 -32.31
C GLN A 459 -32.12 -43.49 -33.25
N PRO A 460 -33.32 -42.98 -33.68
CA PRO A 460 -34.12 -41.78 -33.32
C PRO A 460 -35.69 -41.96 -33.30
N THR A 461 -36.42 -40.83 -33.39
CA THR A 461 -37.68 -40.54 -34.18
C THR A 461 -39.11 -40.52 -33.57
N THR A 462 -39.82 -39.40 -33.84
CA THR A 462 -41.30 -39.15 -34.00
C THR A 462 -42.24 -39.36 -32.79
N THR A 463 -43.30 -38.58 -32.52
CA THR A 463 -44.00 -37.41 -33.17
C THR A 463 -44.71 -36.57 -32.06
N GLY A 464 -45.49 -35.47 -32.25
CA GLY A 464 -46.03 -34.76 -33.44
C GLY A 464 -47.00 -33.62 -33.03
N ASP A 465 -47.69 -33.03 -34.03
CA ASP A 465 -48.79 -32.00 -34.02
C ASP A 465 -48.61 -30.64 -33.29
N VAL A 466 -48.90 -29.42 -33.80
CA VAL A 466 -49.36 -28.78 -35.09
C VAL A 466 -50.65 -27.93 -34.97
N THR A 467 -50.49 -26.61 -34.68
CA THR A 467 -51.39 -25.46 -35.02
C THR A 467 -52.87 -25.45 -34.50
N THR A 468 -53.68 -24.37 -34.56
CA THR A 468 -53.66 -23.13 -35.38
C THR A 468 -54.25 -21.90 -34.65
N THR A 469 -54.02 -20.71 -35.21
CA THR A 469 -54.42 -19.35 -34.78
C THR A 469 -55.92 -19.02 -34.82
N SER A 470 -56.32 -17.99 -34.07
CA SER A 470 -57.18 -16.88 -34.58
C SER A 470 -57.10 -15.65 -33.66
N GLU A 471 -57.23 -14.45 -34.25
CA GLU A 471 -57.26 -13.15 -33.55
C GLU A 471 -58.68 -12.54 -33.58
N ALA A 472 -59.03 -11.76 -32.56
CA ALA A 472 -60.18 -10.85 -32.58
C ALA A 472 -59.98 -9.69 -31.59
N GLU A 473 -60.38 -8.47 -31.96
CA GLU A 473 -60.16 -7.26 -31.17
C GLU A 473 -61.13 -7.11 -29.99
N SER A 474 -60.63 -6.64 -28.84
CA SER A 474 -61.39 -5.70 -28.01
C SER A 474 -60.46 -4.87 -27.11
N THR A 475 -60.91 -3.69 -26.71
CA THR A 475 -60.09 -2.72 -25.96
C THR A 475 -60.40 -2.71 -24.47
N THR A 476 -59.38 -2.82 -23.63
CA THR A 476 -59.44 -2.35 -22.24
C THR A 476 -58.04 -1.99 -21.75
N LYS A 477 -57.92 -0.83 -21.09
CA LYS A 477 -56.67 -0.36 -20.51
C LYS A 477 -56.48 -0.96 -19.12
N ALA A 478 -55.73 -2.06 -19.03
CA ALA A 478 -55.30 -2.66 -17.78
C ALA A 478 -53.85 -2.27 -17.46
N ASP A 479 -53.48 -2.25 -16.18
CA ASP A 479 -52.11 -1.91 -15.75
C ASP A 479 -51.10 -2.93 -16.26
N THR A 480 -50.18 -2.47 -17.11
CA THR A 480 -49.00 -3.25 -17.49
C THR A 480 -48.06 -3.34 -16.29
N THR A 481 -48.34 -4.30 -15.41
CA THR A 481 -47.31 -4.88 -14.55
C THR A 481 -46.32 -5.54 -15.50
N THR A 482 -45.29 -4.82 -15.91
CA THR A 482 -44.18 -5.37 -16.69
C THR A 482 -43.44 -6.35 -15.79
N THR A 483 -43.87 -7.61 -15.82
CA THR A 483 -43.04 -8.75 -15.43
C THR A 483 -41.76 -8.63 -16.25
N ALA A 484 -40.70 -8.13 -15.62
CA ALA A 484 -39.48 -7.83 -16.33
C ALA A 484 -38.97 -9.13 -16.95
N VAL A 485 -38.88 -9.16 -18.28
CA VAL A 485 -38.22 -10.27 -18.99
C VAL A 485 -36.81 -10.32 -18.43
N ALA A 486 -36.44 -11.44 -17.81
CA ALA A 486 -35.13 -11.61 -17.22
C ALA A 486 -34.09 -11.36 -18.30
N ALA A 487 -33.30 -10.29 -18.15
CA ALA A 487 -32.32 -9.92 -19.15
C ALA A 487 -31.28 -11.05 -19.25
N PRO A 488 -30.92 -11.49 -20.47
CA PRO A 488 -30.14 -12.71 -20.67
C PRO A 488 -28.77 -12.60 -20.01
N THR A 489 -28.40 -13.67 -19.32
CA THR A 489 -27.14 -13.79 -18.58
C THR A 489 -26.07 -14.47 -19.42
N PHE A 490 -24.83 -14.00 -19.33
CA PHE A 490 -23.73 -14.51 -20.13
C PHE A 490 -22.38 -14.50 -19.39
N THR A 491 -21.52 -15.44 -19.75
CA THR A 491 -20.08 -15.37 -19.50
C THR A 491 -19.38 -14.65 -20.65
N THR A 492 -18.26 -14.01 -20.36
CA THR A 492 -17.45 -13.33 -21.37
C THR A 492 -16.16 -14.12 -21.60
N LEU A 493 -15.83 -14.38 -22.86
CA LEU A 493 -14.64 -15.10 -23.31
C LEU A 493 -13.69 -14.15 -24.06
N ALA A 494 -12.39 -14.27 -23.85
CA ALA A 494 -11.41 -13.59 -24.68
C ALA A 494 -11.27 -14.29 -26.05
N GLY A 495 -11.31 -13.51 -27.13
CA GLY A 495 -11.33 -13.97 -28.52
C GLY A 495 -10.04 -13.68 -29.31
N SER A 496 -8.96 -13.31 -28.62
CA SER A 496 -7.73 -12.78 -29.20
C SER A 496 -6.50 -13.26 -28.44
N ALA A 497 -5.48 -13.73 -29.16
CA ALA A 497 -4.27 -14.27 -28.56
C ALA A 497 -3.49 -13.19 -27.77
N PRO A 498 -2.81 -13.55 -26.66
CA PRO A 498 -2.58 -14.91 -26.16
C PRO A 498 -3.77 -15.57 -25.45
N LEU A 499 -4.81 -14.81 -25.10
CA LEU A 499 -5.89 -15.20 -24.16
C LEU A 499 -7.09 -15.92 -24.83
N THR A 500 -6.94 -16.47 -26.04
CA THR A 500 -8.09 -16.98 -26.82
C THR A 500 -8.73 -18.20 -26.15
N GLY A 501 -9.95 -18.02 -25.62
CA GLY A 501 -10.73 -19.06 -24.94
C GLY A 501 -10.82 -18.87 -23.42
N ASP A 502 -10.07 -17.93 -22.83
CA ASP A 502 -10.12 -17.67 -21.40
C ASP A 502 -11.45 -17.03 -20.99
N ILE A 503 -12.01 -17.44 -19.86
CA ILE A 503 -13.22 -16.84 -19.28
C ILE A 503 -12.85 -15.63 -18.42
N LEU A 504 -13.67 -14.59 -18.47
CA LEU A 504 -13.55 -13.43 -17.59
C LEU A 504 -13.87 -13.83 -16.14
N GLN A 505 -12.82 -13.86 -15.33
CA GLN A 505 -12.89 -14.10 -13.89
C GLN A 505 -12.86 -12.75 -13.16
N ALA A 506 -13.15 -12.77 -11.86
CA ALA A 506 -12.76 -11.69 -10.97
C ALA A 506 -12.28 -12.25 -9.63
N ASP A 507 -11.44 -11.48 -8.95
CA ASP A 507 -10.77 -11.84 -7.71
C ASP A 507 -11.75 -12.08 -6.54
N GLY A 508 -11.33 -12.90 -5.58
CA GLY A 508 -12.17 -13.36 -4.46
C GLY A 508 -12.60 -12.26 -3.50
N TYR A 509 -11.93 -11.10 -3.52
CA TYR A 509 -12.31 -9.90 -2.77
C TYR A 509 -13.47 -9.19 -3.47
N GLN A 510 -14.66 -9.80 -3.43
CA GLN A 510 -15.93 -9.32 -4.00
C GLN A 510 -15.96 -9.15 -5.53
N GLY A 511 -14.83 -9.27 -6.22
CA GLY A 511 -14.67 -9.07 -7.66
C GLY A 511 -14.25 -7.66 -8.04
N SER A 512 -13.46 -6.98 -7.19
CA SER A 512 -12.90 -5.64 -7.44
C SER A 512 -12.32 -5.48 -8.84
N TYR A 513 -11.58 -6.48 -9.32
CA TYR A 513 -10.85 -6.43 -10.59
C TYR A 513 -11.21 -7.60 -11.52
N PRO A 514 -11.85 -7.32 -12.68
CA PRO A 514 -12.13 -8.31 -13.70
C PRO A 514 -10.88 -8.59 -14.54
N LEU A 515 -10.53 -9.86 -14.71
CA LEU A 515 -9.27 -10.32 -15.28
C LEU A 515 -9.43 -11.62 -16.08
N PHE A 516 -8.56 -11.81 -17.08
CA PHE A 516 -8.40 -13.08 -17.78
C PHE A 516 -7.14 -13.78 -17.26
N ASN A 517 -7.27 -15.04 -16.84
CA ASN A 517 -6.18 -15.83 -16.28
C ASN A 517 -6.01 -17.15 -17.07
N PRO A 518 -4.96 -17.28 -17.90
CA PRO A 518 -4.69 -18.48 -18.71
C PRO A 518 -4.09 -19.65 -17.91
N SER A 519 -3.99 -19.56 -16.58
CA SER A 519 -3.34 -20.56 -15.72
C SER A 519 -4.10 -20.93 -14.45
N ALA A 520 -5.20 -20.24 -14.12
CA ALA A 520 -6.04 -20.58 -12.98
C ALA A 520 -6.84 -21.86 -13.22
N ASN A 521 -6.72 -22.82 -12.31
CA ASN A 521 -7.70 -23.90 -12.17
C ASN A 521 -9.02 -23.29 -11.64
N PRO A 522 -10.16 -23.38 -12.34
CA PRO A 522 -11.43 -22.78 -11.91
C PRO A 522 -12.08 -23.45 -10.68
N LEU A 523 -11.37 -24.38 -10.03
CA LEU A 523 -11.73 -25.01 -8.76
C LEU A 523 -10.83 -24.58 -7.58
N ASP A 524 -9.88 -23.66 -7.80
CA ASP A 524 -8.89 -23.24 -6.80
C ASP A 524 -9.08 -21.74 -6.46
N PRO A 525 -9.49 -21.38 -5.22
CA PRO A 525 -9.66 -19.98 -4.82
C PRO A 525 -8.35 -19.18 -4.94
N PRO A 526 -8.40 -17.87 -5.28
CA PRO A 526 -9.53 -16.97 -5.07
C PRO A 526 -10.38 -16.66 -6.31
N TYR A 527 -10.05 -17.18 -7.49
CA TYR A 527 -10.66 -16.72 -8.75
C TYR A 527 -11.97 -17.44 -9.06
N SER A 528 -12.99 -16.68 -9.49
CA SER A 528 -14.28 -17.25 -9.94
C SER A 528 -14.70 -16.71 -11.31
N PRO A 529 -15.14 -17.59 -12.25
CA PRO A 529 -15.82 -17.17 -13.47
C PRO A 529 -17.02 -16.27 -13.17
N ARG A 530 -17.21 -15.20 -13.93
CA ARG A 530 -18.30 -14.24 -13.70
C ARG A 530 -19.37 -14.30 -14.79
N THR A 531 -20.61 -14.33 -14.33
CA THR A 531 -21.82 -14.25 -15.15
C THR A 531 -22.37 -12.83 -15.08
N TRP A 532 -22.62 -12.24 -16.22
CA TRP A 532 -22.96 -10.83 -16.40
C TRP A 532 -24.36 -10.68 -16.99
N VAL A 533 -24.96 -9.52 -16.75
CA VAL A 533 -26.20 -9.08 -17.41
C VAL A 533 -26.04 -7.64 -17.89
N ILE A 534 -26.57 -7.33 -19.07
CA ILE A 534 -26.67 -5.94 -19.57
C ILE A 534 -28.05 -5.42 -19.21
N GLU A 535 -28.10 -4.30 -18.49
CA GLU A 535 -29.35 -3.71 -18.03
C GLU A 535 -30.05 -2.95 -19.19
N PRO A 536 -31.25 -3.35 -19.65
CA PRO A 536 -31.85 -2.81 -20.88
C PRO A 536 -32.19 -1.31 -20.84
N SER A 537 -32.31 -0.72 -19.63
CA SER A 537 -32.60 0.70 -19.42
C SER A 537 -31.40 1.63 -19.60
N THR A 538 -30.18 1.12 -19.45
CA THR A 538 -28.95 1.93 -19.38
C THR A 538 -27.83 1.41 -20.27
N GLY A 539 -27.88 0.14 -20.68
CA GLY A 539 -26.77 -0.57 -21.30
C GLY A 539 -25.65 -0.93 -20.31
N HIS A 540 -25.80 -0.62 -19.00
CA HIS A 540 -24.75 -0.91 -18.04
C HIS A 540 -24.61 -2.43 -17.82
N ILE A 541 -23.38 -2.94 -17.89
CA ILE A 541 -23.07 -4.35 -17.56
C ILE A 541 -22.88 -4.53 -16.05
N LYS A 542 -23.45 -5.62 -15.52
CA LYS A 542 -23.56 -5.91 -14.08
C LYS A 542 -23.18 -7.36 -13.78
N ASP A 543 -22.35 -7.57 -12.77
CA ASP A 543 -22.06 -8.90 -12.22
C ASP A 543 -23.32 -9.44 -11.51
N THR A 544 -23.75 -10.63 -11.88
CA THR A 544 -24.92 -11.29 -11.25
C THR A 544 -24.61 -11.84 -9.86
N ALA A 545 -23.34 -12.08 -9.53
CA ALA A 545 -22.92 -12.63 -8.24
C ALA A 545 -22.76 -11.54 -7.16
N SER A 546 -22.01 -10.47 -7.44
CA SER A 546 -21.83 -9.34 -6.51
C SER A 546 -22.91 -8.27 -6.61
N GLY A 547 -23.60 -8.15 -7.76
CA GLY A 547 -24.54 -7.06 -8.03
C GLY A 547 -23.88 -5.72 -8.37
N HIS A 548 -22.55 -5.64 -8.47
CA HIS A 548 -21.85 -4.43 -8.90
C HIS A 548 -21.86 -4.28 -10.43
N TYR A 549 -21.86 -3.03 -10.90
CA TYR A 549 -21.65 -2.71 -12.32
C TYR A 549 -20.16 -2.63 -12.64
N LEU A 550 -19.78 -2.80 -13.91
CA LEU A 550 -18.43 -2.46 -14.36
C LEU A 550 -18.31 -0.96 -14.70
N CYS A 551 -17.19 -0.39 -14.25
CA CYS A 551 -16.80 1.00 -14.46
C CYS A 551 -15.45 1.09 -15.17
N ALA A 552 -15.32 2.11 -16.03
CA ALA A 552 -14.04 2.67 -16.42
C ALA A 552 -13.49 3.55 -15.27
N TYR A 553 -12.24 3.33 -14.89
CA TYR A 553 -11.55 3.99 -13.78
C TYR A 553 -10.39 4.84 -14.30
N TYR A 554 -10.35 6.12 -13.89
CA TYR A 554 -9.54 7.15 -14.57
C TYR A 554 -8.29 7.63 -13.82
N LEU A 555 -7.99 7.16 -12.60
CA LEU A 555 -6.87 7.71 -11.81
C LEU A 555 -5.47 7.40 -12.38
N PHE A 556 -5.31 6.34 -13.16
CA PHE A 556 -4.06 6.03 -13.86
C PHE A 556 -3.85 6.84 -15.16
N VAL A 557 -4.82 7.68 -15.57
CA VAL A 557 -4.80 8.44 -16.83
C VAL A 557 -3.98 9.75 -16.69
N GLN A 558 -2.79 9.66 -16.09
CA GLN A 558 -1.91 10.83 -15.99
C GLN A 558 -1.26 11.16 -17.33
N GLN A 559 -1.72 12.27 -17.91
CA GLN A 559 -1.31 12.91 -19.16
C GLN A 559 -1.80 12.26 -20.47
N ASN A 560 -2.26 13.12 -21.38
CA ASN A 560 -2.56 12.86 -22.80
C ASN A 560 -3.52 11.71 -23.18
N GLY A 561 -4.38 11.25 -22.26
CA GLY A 561 -5.51 10.38 -22.59
C GLY A 561 -5.14 8.91 -22.75
N GLY A 562 -4.46 8.39 -21.72
CA GLY A 562 -4.25 6.97 -21.47
C GLY A 562 -5.53 6.13 -21.30
N ALA A 563 -5.33 4.83 -21.12
CA ALA A 563 -6.38 3.84 -20.95
C ALA A 563 -7.13 4.03 -19.62
N ALA A 564 -8.44 3.91 -19.62
CA ALA A 564 -9.19 3.76 -18.38
C ALA A 564 -9.27 2.28 -18.01
N SER A 565 -8.73 1.89 -16.85
CA SER A 565 -8.81 0.51 -16.37
C SER A 565 -10.27 0.09 -16.19
N ILE A 566 -10.59 -1.18 -16.43
CA ILE A 566 -11.91 -1.72 -16.10
C ILE A 566 -11.87 -2.30 -14.68
N SER A 567 -12.83 -1.92 -13.85
CA SER A 567 -13.02 -2.39 -12.47
C SER A 567 -14.51 -2.54 -12.18
N THR A 568 -14.90 -3.14 -11.05
CA THR A 568 -16.25 -2.90 -10.52
C THR A 568 -16.38 -1.50 -9.93
N CYS A 569 -17.59 -0.95 -9.92
CA CYS A 569 -17.90 0.33 -9.29
C CYS A 569 -17.99 0.22 -7.75
N GLU A 570 -16.88 -0.10 -7.04
CA GLU A 570 -16.82 -0.23 -5.58
C GLU A 570 -17.15 1.08 -4.83
N ASP A 571 -18.12 1.04 -3.90
CA ASP A 571 -18.49 2.09 -2.92
C ASP A 571 -18.69 3.55 -3.43
N VAL A 572 -18.66 3.77 -4.74
CA VAL A 572 -18.82 5.09 -5.35
C VAL A 572 -20.27 5.54 -5.21
N ARG A 573 -20.53 6.54 -4.35
CA ARG A 573 -21.88 7.08 -4.14
C ARG A 573 -22.55 7.68 -5.39
N ASN A 574 -21.79 7.97 -6.46
CA ASN A 574 -22.27 8.20 -7.84
C ASN A 574 -21.12 8.02 -8.85
N PRO A 575 -21.07 6.94 -9.65
CA PRO A 575 -20.31 6.92 -10.90
C PRO A 575 -21.00 7.80 -11.96
N GLY A 576 -20.22 8.43 -12.86
CA GLY A 576 -20.79 9.30 -13.90
C GLY A 576 -19.86 10.40 -14.42
N PRO A 577 -20.40 11.42 -15.12
CA PRO A 577 -19.62 12.53 -15.64
C PRO A 577 -18.87 13.27 -14.53
N ASN A 578 -17.62 13.67 -14.81
CA ASN A 578 -16.71 14.35 -13.86
C ASN A 578 -16.35 13.52 -12.61
N SER A 579 -16.54 12.20 -12.63
CA SER A 579 -16.15 11.28 -11.55
C SER A 579 -14.89 10.48 -11.91
N MET A 580 -14.21 9.93 -10.90
CA MET A 580 -13.10 8.98 -11.06
C MET A 580 -13.55 7.64 -11.66
N TYR A 581 -14.86 7.37 -11.63
CA TYR A 581 -15.50 6.17 -12.16
C TYR A 581 -16.66 6.55 -13.09
N GLY A 582 -16.70 5.99 -14.29
CA GLY A 582 -17.83 6.10 -15.23
C GLY A 582 -18.32 4.71 -15.63
N TYR A 583 -19.62 4.49 -15.70
CA TYR A 583 -20.19 3.21 -16.12
C TYR A 583 -19.72 2.80 -17.53
N LEU A 584 -19.57 1.50 -17.75
CA LEU A 584 -19.45 0.95 -19.10
C LEU A 584 -20.83 0.76 -19.74
N SER A 585 -21.08 1.45 -20.84
CA SER A 585 -22.30 1.29 -21.66
C SER A 585 -22.04 0.23 -22.73
N CYS A 586 -22.62 -0.95 -22.56
CA CYS A 586 -22.36 -2.15 -23.34
C CYS A 586 -23.57 -2.67 -24.12
N GLN A 587 -23.31 -3.37 -25.22
CA GLN A 587 -24.28 -4.07 -26.05
C GLN A 587 -23.67 -5.34 -26.65
N ILE A 588 -24.50 -6.32 -26.99
CA ILE A 588 -24.07 -7.54 -27.69
C ILE A 588 -24.30 -7.34 -29.19
N VAL A 589 -23.24 -7.43 -29.99
CA VAL A 589 -23.27 -7.28 -31.45
C VAL A 589 -22.62 -8.51 -32.06
N ASN A 590 -23.37 -9.28 -32.86
CA ASN A 590 -22.88 -10.51 -33.52
C ASN A 590 -22.21 -11.52 -32.56
N GLY A 591 -22.71 -11.64 -31.33
CA GLY A 591 -22.12 -12.50 -30.29
C GLY A 591 -20.86 -11.93 -29.61
N GLN A 592 -20.56 -10.64 -29.78
CA GLN A 592 -19.43 -9.95 -29.16
C GLN A 592 -19.89 -8.81 -28.25
N LEU A 593 -19.24 -8.67 -27.10
CA LEU A 593 -19.49 -7.61 -26.13
C LEU A 593 -18.79 -6.32 -26.58
N SER A 594 -19.59 -5.34 -27.02
CA SER A 594 -19.11 -4.02 -27.42
C SER A 594 -19.48 -3.01 -26.34
N CYS A 595 -18.47 -2.48 -25.64
CA CYS A 595 -18.65 -1.48 -24.59
C CYS A 595 -18.07 -0.12 -24.97
N THR A 596 -18.64 0.94 -24.39
CA THR A 596 -18.15 2.32 -24.50
C THR A 596 -18.08 2.98 -23.13
N ALA A 597 -17.20 3.98 -23.00
CA ALA A 597 -16.98 4.74 -21.78
C ALA A 597 -16.69 6.23 -22.07
N PRO A 598 -16.95 7.14 -21.11
CA PRO A 598 -16.65 8.56 -21.29
C PRO A 598 -15.15 8.83 -21.37
N LYS A 599 -14.76 9.86 -22.12
CA LYS A 599 -13.40 10.42 -22.02
C LYS A 599 -13.34 11.43 -20.87
N THR A 600 -12.94 10.92 -19.71
CA THR A 600 -12.63 11.70 -18.51
C THR A 600 -11.13 11.86 -18.34
N VAL A 601 -10.69 13.03 -17.90
CA VAL A 601 -9.31 13.31 -17.48
C VAL A 601 -9.35 13.74 -16.02
N CYS A 602 -8.58 13.07 -15.16
CA CYS A 602 -8.43 13.42 -13.76
C CYS A 602 -7.10 14.14 -13.52
N THR A 603 -7.14 15.19 -12.71
CA THR A 603 -5.99 16.00 -12.31
C THR A 603 -5.93 16.09 -10.79
N TYR A 604 -4.73 16.09 -10.22
CA TYR A 604 -4.50 16.13 -8.78
C TYR A 604 -3.82 17.45 -8.40
N ASP A 605 -4.48 18.24 -7.55
CA ASP A 605 -3.95 19.49 -6.97
C ASP A 605 -4.34 19.56 -5.48
N GLY A 606 -3.94 18.53 -4.73
CA GLY A 606 -4.36 18.28 -3.34
C GLY A 606 -5.71 17.54 -3.19
N ASP A 607 -6.52 17.51 -4.24
CA ASP A 607 -7.69 16.63 -4.41
C ASP A 607 -7.83 16.23 -5.90
N TYR A 608 -8.56 15.16 -6.19
CA TYR A 608 -8.79 14.66 -7.56
C TYR A 608 -9.97 15.36 -8.24
N THR A 609 -9.67 16.36 -9.07
CA THR A 609 -10.66 16.96 -9.96
C THR A 609 -10.69 16.21 -11.29
N CYS A 610 -11.80 15.54 -11.60
CA CYS A 610 -12.02 14.85 -12.86
C CYS A 610 -12.97 15.65 -13.76
N VAL A 611 -12.66 15.72 -15.07
CA VAL A 611 -13.48 16.43 -16.06
C VAL A 611 -13.74 15.51 -17.26
N THR A 612 -15.02 15.24 -17.52
CA THR A 612 -15.48 14.58 -18.76
C THR A 612 -15.60 15.62 -19.87
N SER A 613 -15.03 15.36 -21.03
CA SER A 613 -15.16 16.27 -22.18
C SER A 613 -16.60 16.24 -22.72
N PRO A 614 -17.31 17.38 -22.86
CA PRO A 614 -18.67 17.39 -23.40
C PRO A 614 -18.73 16.81 -24.82
N GLY A 615 -19.71 15.96 -25.10
CA GLY A 615 -19.82 15.26 -26.39
C GLY A 615 -18.81 14.13 -26.57
N GLN A 616 -18.20 13.62 -25.48
CA GLN A 616 -17.28 12.47 -25.47
C GLN A 616 -17.73 11.38 -24.47
N GLU A 617 -19.03 11.24 -24.26
CA GLU A 617 -19.65 10.34 -23.28
C GLU A 617 -19.44 8.84 -23.61
N ASN A 618 -19.25 8.51 -24.90
CA ASN A 618 -18.96 7.16 -25.40
C ASN A 618 -17.64 7.13 -26.21
N ALA A 619 -16.66 7.97 -25.85
CA ALA A 619 -15.49 8.23 -26.69
C ALA A 619 -14.32 7.23 -26.54
N TYR A 620 -14.34 6.37 -25.52
CA TYR A 620 -13.51 5.17 -25.44
C TYR A 620 -14.39 3.98 -25.81
N ASN A 621 -13.93 3.11 -26.71
CA ASN A 621 -14.75 2.07 -27.35
C ASN A 621 -13.97 0.81 -27.78
N GLN A 622 -12.67 0.76 -27.52
CA GLN A 622 -11.80 -0.38 -27.81
C GLN A 622 -11.30 -0.97 -26.51
N ILE A 623 -11.70 -2.20 -26.20
CA ILE A 623 -11.18 -2.95 -25.05
C ILE A 623 -9.81 -3.50 -25.41
N VAL A 624 -8.88 -3.45 -24.45
CA VAL A 624 -7.48 -3.82 -24.62
C VAL A 624 -6.97 -4.58 -23.38
N ALA A 625 -6.07 -5.54 -23.61
CA ALA A 625 -5.27 -6.17 -22.55
C ALA A 625 -3.81 -5.75 -22.67
N MET A 626 -3.13 -5.63 -21.53
CA MET A 626 -1.68 -5.51 -21.49
C MET A 626 -1.06 -6.89 -21.74
N ASN A 627 -0.08 -6.99 -22.64
CA ASN A 627 0.58 -8.26 -22.91
C ASN A 627 1.44 -8.68 -21.71
N SER A 628 0.97 -9.66 -20.94
CA SER A 628 1.77 -10.45 -20.02
C SER A 628 1.91 -11.86 -20.58
N GLU A 629 3.14 -12.36 -20.67
CA GLU A 629 3.42 -13.74 -21.09
C GLU A 629 3.36 -14.74 -19.92
N THR A 630 3.12 -14.27 -18.68
CA THR A 630 3.25 -15.10 -17.46
C THR A 630 2.28 -14.76 -16.30
N SER A 631 1.33 -13.82 -16.45
CA SER A 631 0.42 -13.42 -15.36
C SER A 631 -0.93 -12.88 -15.83
N ASP A 632 -1.90 -12.80 -14.91
CA ASP A 632 -3.24 -12.20 -15.04
C ASP A 632 -3.27 -10.95 -15.93
N ALA A 633 -4.09 -10.99 -16.98
CA ALA A 633 -4.19 -9.92 -17.96
C ALA A 633 -5.14 -8.82 -17.47
N SER A 634 -4.57 -7.68 -17.06
CA SER A 634 -5.31 -6.47 -16.72
C SER A 634 -6.00 -5.86 -17.96
N ILE A 635 -7.28 -5.51 -17.81
CA ILE A 635 -8.15 -5.04 -18.90
C ILE A 635 -8.37 -3.53 -18.78
N ALA A 636 -8.35 -2.82 -19.91
CA ALA A 636 -8.67 -1.41 -19.99
C ALA A 636 -9.51 -1.08 -21.25
N ILE A 637 -10.08 0.13 -21.29
CA ILE A 637 -10.80 0.67 -22.45
C ILE A 637 -10.14 1.96 -22.95
N TYR A 638 -10.01 2.08 -24.28
CA TYR A 638 -9.31 3.18 -24.97
C TYR A 638 -10.09 3.63 -26.22
N LYS A 639 -9.66 4.77 -26.77
CA LYS A 639 -9.98 5.28 -28.12
C LYS A 639 -9.02 4.81 -29.23
N THR A 640 -7.79 4.40 -28.90
CA THR A 640 -6.72 4.01 -29.85
C THR A 640 -5.68 3.21 -29.07
N THR A 641 -5.49 1.93 -29.40
CA THR A 641 -4.60 1.02 -28.65
C THR A 641 -3.14 1.49 -28.62
N PRO A 642 -2.48 1.57 -27.44
CA PRO A 642 -1.04 1.84 -27.32
C PRO A 642 -0.17 0.65 -27.74
N ASN A 643 1.09 0.92 -28.11
CA ASN A 643 2.04 -0.07 -28.66
C ASN A 643 2.32 -1.31 -27.77
N ASN A 644 2.03 -1.26 -26.46
CA ASN A 644 2.29 -2.35 -25.51
C ASN A 644 1.01 -3.10 -25.09
N TRP A 645 -0.12 -2.82 -25.75
CA TRP A 645 -1.43 -3.39 -25.47
C TRP A 645 -1.99 -4.06 -26.73
N THR A 646 -2.75 -5.14 -26.56
CA THR A 646 -3.39 -5.87 -27.66
C THR A 646 -4.90 -5.57 -27.66
N PRO A 647 -5.53 -5.24 -28.81
CA PRO A 647 -6.97 -5.10 -28.91
C PRO A 647 -7.66 -6.44 -28.58
N MET A 648 -8.61 -6.42 -27.65
CA MET A 648 -9.39 -7.60 -27.31
C MET A 648 -10.67 -7.67 -28.11
N VAL A 649 -10.98 -8.88 -28.59
CA VAL A 649 -12.35 -9.26 -28.92
C VAL A 649 -12.91 -9.96 -27.68
N LEU A 650 -14.05 -9.50 -27.17
CA LEU A 650 -14.77 -10.17 -26.10
C LEU A 650 -15.97 -10.90 -26.68
N ASN A 651 -15.91 -12.23 -26.75
CA ASN A 651 -17.01 -13.07 -27.20
C ASN A 651 -17.99 -13.32 -26.05
N VAL A 652 -19.27 -13.43 -26.37
CA VAL A 652 -20.35 -13.68 -25.41
C VAL A 652 -20.75 -15.15 -25.50
N GLN A 653 -20.74 -15.84 -24.35
CA GLN A 653 -21.33 -17.16 -24.20
C GLN A 653 -22.52 -17.06 -23.25
N GLU A 654 -23.72 -17.25 -23.78
CA GLU A 654 -24.96 -17.35 -22.99
C GLU A 654 -24.88 -18.52 -21.98
N VAL A 655 -25.52 -18.35 -20.82
CA VAL A 655 -25.44 -19.23 -19.64
C VAL A 655 -26.77 -19.91 -19.36
#